data_AF-A0A1R0LCE2-F1
#
_entry.id   AF-A0A1R0LCE2-F1
#
_cell.length_a   1.000
_cell.length_b   1.000
_cell.length_c   1.000
_cell.angle_alpha   90.00
_cell.angle_beta   90.00
_cell.angle_gamma   90.00
#
_symmetry.space_group_name_H-M   'P 1'
#
loop_
_entity.id
_entity.type
_entity.pdbx_description
1 polymer ?
#
loop_
_entity_poly.entity_id
_entity_poly.type
_entity_poly.pdbx_seq_one_letter_code
_entity_poly.pdbx_strand_id
1 'polypeptide(L)'
;MSLIGGIRPPIAVLSALLLTLAGITALVLGRVDDAGVPRAVMTSQQHFAEDGAVALRASIDESVTDVTRSAALFGAGQPVSGDAVLDKLGSTYQKWMGTAVVEIRTGKLVAARGETVPLTSVDLSSLKGEDGLTPRMVRMRNGEVRLLSFGLLTWPDKPQLLLVASRNLKFPGISLGRFRSIAVADSDGAILSGDGIAEPESARNSADREDIKDSTKQLKDFAQRAARKAEQDPRSSKEPGTGGYPGVSGSLLGGKRAGDRSVAGYATLAAAEPGDTTTAGGLGLSVVAMVKVTEKSGGTQSPVFGLAAGGTLLLVGALAVAVLLGTVQRPLIRLFLESRRLTRGDLTRPVIVPGYGEAHRIGGALERLRRQLLGESAEATGPAGRPTGPRRVGTGALLAACAALLLAWSAPLMLLVNRADSTADVPRQLVNDQRERTDTLSDRVRRALNEGDADLESVASLIGDKTSPEAMKEVLEHTYNENRRYRSLYVVDSRGDIQAREGKDPKVIKSDRVSGKPLRLLGHGGKEPVVVAAAEIPGRSGAQLVGEFRVEFFNALLTRPGLGVVRLVDDRHRVIAGNTGFLAFQSLPDQHLKDLVAAGAQRLGKKARPHGVLYRQNGIRIAAAAPFSGSGSAESLRWSVVSWQPVDRLAIPEYDARNRTVLAGLLGAAAAVACLGWLHIVVARPLSNLADRAEALAAGDRRTVLFPQHHDEVGAVTRSLELIRRQLQDQSRRQPRRTPSPPPSEQYTRN
;
A
#
# COMPACT_ATOMS: atom_id res chain seq x y z
N MET A 1 42.23 -12.27 28.49
CA MET A 1 42.37 -12.03 27.03
C MET A 1 41.19 -11.19 26.61
N SER A 2 41.39 -10.13 25.83
CA SER A 2 40.29 -9.23 25.44
C SER A 2 39.21 -10.03 24.70
N LEU A 3 37.99 -10.04 25.23
CA LEU A 3 36.81 -10.72 24.65
C LEU A 3 36.35 -10.08 23.33
N ILE A 4 36.93 -8.93 22.94
CA ILE A 4 36.43 -8.08 21.84
C ILE A 4 37.42 -8.04 20.64
N GLY A 5 38.68 -8.50 20.79
CA GLY A 5 39.66 -8.54 19.71
C GLY A 5 40.01 -9.96 19.28
N GLY A 6 39.77 -10.33 18.01
CA GLY A 6 40.32 -11.55 17.39
C GLY A 6 39.37 -12.33 16.50
N ILE A 7 39.68 -13.60 16.26
CA ILE A 7 38.95 -14.45 15.28
C ILE A 7 37.60 -14.96 15.81
N ARG A 8 37.42 -15.00 17.14
CA ARG A 8 36.23 -15.58 17.79
C ARG A 8 34.96 -14.74 17.63
N PRO A 9 34.98 -13.40 17.82
CA PRO A 9 33.77 -12.58 17.68
C PRO A 9 33.13 -12.67 16.28
N PRO A 10 33.86 -12.54 15.15
CA PRO A 10 33.23 -12.64 13.83
C PRO A 10 32.60 -14.01 13.54
N ILE A 11 33.22 -15.10 13.99
CA ILE A 11 32.67 -16.46 13.83
C ILE A 11 31.42 -16.64 14.70
N ALA A 12 31.45 -16.17 15.95
CA ALA A 12 30.31 -16.24 16.86
C ALA A 12 29.12 -15.40 16.35
N VAL A 13 29.39 -14.19 15.84
CA VAL A 13 28.38 -13.33 15.22
C VAL A 13 27.81 -14.00 13.97
N LEU A 14 28.64 -14.58 13.11
CA LEU A 14 28.17 -15.33 11.94
C LEU A 14 27.28 -16.51 12.35
N SER A 15 27.67 -17.31 13.35
CA SER A 15 26.84 -18.41 13.86
C SER A 15 25.50 -17.92 14.41
N ALA A 16 25.51 -16.85 15.21
CA ALA A 16 24.29 -16.26 15.75
C ALA A 16 23.37 -15.75 14.63
N LEU A 17 23.91 -15.01 13.65
CA LEU A 17 23.14 -14.51 12.51
C LEU A 17 22.55 -15.64 11.66
N LEU A 18 23.31 -16.72 11.40
CA LEU A 18 22.82 -17.87 10.66
C LEU A 18 21.72 -18.62 11.41
N LEU A 19 21.85 -18.78 12.74
CA LEU A 19 20.82 -19.37 13.58
C LEU A 19 19.55 -18.53 13.60
N THR A 20 19.68 -17.21 13.80
CA THR A 20 18.55 -16.28 13.77
C THR A 20 17.89 -16.27 12.40
N LEU A 21 18.66 -16.21 11.32
CA LEU A 21 18.14 -16.24 9.96
C LEU A 21 17.45 -17.56 9.65
N ALA A 22 17.98 -18.70 10.10
CA ALA A 22 17.32 -20.00 9.93
C ALA A 22 15.98 -20.05 10.68
N GLY A 23 15.93 -19.54 11.92
CA GLY A 23 14.69 -19.42 12.69
C GLY A 23 13.67 -18.52 12.00
N ILE A 24 14.08 -17.33 11.54
CA ILE A 24 13.22 -16.40 10.78
C ILE A 24 12.76 -17.05 9.48
N THR A 25 13.64 -17.71 8.74
CA THR A 25 13.31 -18.42 7.48
C THR A 25 12.25 -19.48 7.75
N ALA A 26 12.43 -20.31 8.78
CA ALA A 26 11.46 -21.35 9.15
C ALA A 26 10.09 -20.76 9.52
N LEU A 27 10.06 -19.66 10.28
CA LEU A 27 8.81 -19.02 10.71
C LEU A 27 8.12 -18.24 9.58
N VAL A 28 8.86 -17.44 8.81
CA VAL A 28 8.31 -16.52 7.82
C VAL A 28 7.88 -17.25 6.54
N LEU A 29 8.66 -18.24 6.09
CA LEU A 29 8.33 -19.06 4.93
C LEU A 29 7.46 -20.27 5.28
N GLY A 30 7.41 -20.65 6.55
CA GLY A 30 6.55 -21.73 7.06
C GLY A 30 5.15 -21.28 7.51
N ARG A 31 4.91 -19.96 7.63
CA ARG A 31 3.58 -19.43 7.95
C ARG A 31 2.62 -19.63 6.78
N VAL A 32 1.74 -20.61 6.95
CA VAL A 32 0.52 -20.74 6.15
C VAL A 32 -0.47 -19.71 6.66
N ASP A 33 -0.90 -18.76 5.83
CA ASP A 33 -2.06 -17.95 6.16
C ASP A 33 -3.29 -18.88 6.07
N ASP A 34 -3.70 -19.45 7.21
CA ASP A 34 -4.81 -20.43 7.38
C ASP A 34 -6.20 -19.86 7.02
N ALA A 35 -6.27 -18.64 6.51
CA ALA A 35 -7.49 -17.98 6.10
C ALA A 35 -8.12 -18.60 4.84
N GLY A 36 -7.36 -19.34 4.02
CA GLY A 36 -7.84 -19.95 2.77
C GLY A 36 -8.27 -18.93 1.69
N VAL A 37 -8.20 -17.64 2.01
CA VAL A 37 -8.55 -16.52 1.14
C VAL A 37 -7.35 -15.58 1.10
N PRO A 38 -6.89 -15.18 -0.10
CA PRO A 38 -5.82 -14.19 -0.26
C PRO A 38 -6.10 -12.88 0.47
N ARG A 39 -5.09 -12.31 1.14
CA ARG A 39 -5.19 -11.02 1.84
C ARG A 39 -5.58 -9.88 0.90
N ALA A 40 -5.16 -9.94 -0.36
CA ALA A 40 -5.62 -9.03 -1.40
C ALA A 40 -7.14 -9.01 -1.55
N VAL A 41 -7.81 -10.18 -1.46
CA VAL A 41 -9.28 -10.27 -1.58
C VAL A 41 -9.95 -9.64 -0.36
N MET A 42 -9.42 -9.89 0.84
CA MET A 42 -9.91 -9.27 2.08
C MET A 42 -9.77 -7.75 2.05
N THR A 43 -8.60 -7.25 1.64
CA THR A 43 -8.32 -5.82 1.48
C THR A 43 -9.22 -5.20 0.42
N SER A 44 -9.48 -5.92 -0.68
CA SER A 44 -10.43 -5.49 -1.71
C SER A 44 -11.86 -5.36 -1.17
N GLN A 45 -12.31 -6.28 -0.29
CA GLN A 45 -13.63 -6.18 0.33
C GLN A 45 -13.73 -4.97 1.27
N GLN A 46 -12.68 -4.70 2.05
CA GLN A 46 -12.59 -3.50 2.87
C GLN A 46 -12.76 -2.25 2.01
N HIS A 47 -11.96 -2.09 0.95
CA HIS A 47 -12.07 -0.92 0.07
C HIS A 47 -13.45 -0.80 -0.60
N PHE A 48 -14.10 -1.93 -0.91
CA PHE A 48 -15.46 -1.91 -1.44
C PHE A 48 -16.46 -1.35 -0.41
N ALA A 49 -16.35 -1.74 0.86
CA ALA A 49 -17.18 -1.21 1.93
C ALA A 49 -16.89 0.28 2.17
N GLU A 50 -15.63 0.72 2.09
CA GLU A 50 -15.25 2.14 2.16
C GLU A 50 -15.90 2.95 1.03
N ASP A 51 -15.87 2.45 -0.22
CA ASP A 51 -16.52 3.10 -1.36
C ASP A 51 -18.04 3.26 -1.12
N GLY A 52 -18.66 2.22 -0.54
CA GLY A 52 -20.05 2.19 -0.10
C GLY A 52 -20.36 3.20 1.01
N ALA A 53 -19.51 3.29 2.04
CA ALA A 53 -19.66 4.24 3.14
C ALA A 53 -19.52 5.69 2.65
N VAL A 54 -18.56 5.98 1.77
CA VAL A 54 -18.46 7.30 1.13
C VAL A 54 -19.71 7.62 0.31
N ALA A 55 -20.24 6.65 -0.44
CA ALA A 55 -21.43 6.87 -1.29
C ALA A 55 -22.65 7.16 -0.44
N LEU A 56 -22.85 6.37 0.61
CA LEU A 56 -23.98 6.51 1.51
C LEU A 56 -23.90 7.83 2.29
N ARG A 57 -22.72 8.17 2.82
CA ARG A 57 -22.47 9.44 3.50
C ARG A 57 -22.82 10.61 2.59
N ALA A 58 -22.20 10.67 1.42
CA ALA A 58 -22.41 11.77 0.47
C ALA A 58 -23.90 11.91 0.11
N SER A 59 -24.59 10.80 -0.11
CA SER A 59 -26.02 10.84 -0.42
C SER A 59 -26.90 11.31 0.74
N ILE A 60 -26.56 10.99 1.99
CA ILE A 60 -27.30 11.47 3.17
C ILE A 60 -27.03 12.96 3.38
N ASP A 61 -25.76 13.36 3.40
CA ASP A 61 -25.35 14.77 3.56
C ASP A 61 -25.99 15.64 2.45
N GLU A 62 -26.02 15.16 1.21
CA GLU A 62 -26.65 15.84 0.08
C GLU A 62 -28.18 15.95 0.21
N SER A 63 -28.82 14.92 0.75
CA SER A 63 -30.27 14.97 1.00
C SER A 63 -30.62 16.02 2.04
N VAL A 64 -29.83 16.11 3.12
CA VAL A 64 -30.03 17.13 4.15
C VAL A 64 -29.75 18.51 3.60
N THR A 65 -28.66 18.66 2.83
CA THR A 65 -28.28 19.93 2.20
C THR A 65 -29.37 20.44 1.28
N ASP A 66 -29.91 19.60 0.39
CA ASP A 66 -30.96 20.04 -0.55
C ASP A 66 -32.28 20.41 0.14
N VAL A 67 -32.69 19.70 1.20
CA VAL A 67 -33.89 20.07 1.96
C VAL A 67 -33.67 21.41 2.68
N THR A 68 -32.52 21.57 3.32
CA THR A 68 -32.17 22.79 4.07
C THR A 68 -32.06 23.99 3.14
N ARG A 69 -31.38 23.82 2.00
CA ARG A 69 -31.24 24.82 0.95
C ARG A 69 -32.61 25.21 0.40
N SER A 70 -33.42 24.23 0.00
CA SER A 70 -34.78 24.51 -0.50
C SER A 70 -35.59 25.30 0.52
N ALA A 71 -35.54 24.93 1.80
CA ALA A 71 -36.23 25.65 2.86
C ALA A 71 -35.71 27.09 3.03
N ALA A 72 -34.39 27.30 3.01
CA ALA A 72 -33.78 28.62 3.07
C ALA A 72 -34.19 29.50 1.86
N LEU A 73 -34.22 28.92 0.66
CA LEU A 73 -34.64 29.60 -0.57
C LEU A 73 -36.08 30.10 -0.50
N PHE A 74 -37.01 29.28 0.03
CA PHE A 74 -38.39 29.72 0.24
C PHE A 74 -38.51 30.74 1.37
N GLY A 75 -37.71 30.61 2.43
CA GLY A 75 -37.70 31.53 3.57
C GLY A 75 -37.19 32.93 3.23
N ALA A 76 -36.29 33.06 2.25
CA ALA A 76 -35.76 34.34 1.79
C ALA A 76 -36.75 35.11 0.88
N GLY A 77 -37.73 34.41 0.28
CA GLY A 77 -38.74 34.98 -0.61
C GLY A 77 -40.00 35.47 0.10
N GLN A 78 -41.00 35.88 -0.69
CA GLN A 78 -42.34 36.13 -0.16
C GLN A 78 -42.96 34.83 0.40
N PRO A 79 -43.79 34.91 1.47
CA PRO A 79 -44.47 33.74 2.01
C PRO A 79 -45.31 33.02 0.94
N VAL A 80 -45.11 31.71 0.81
CA VAL A 80 -45.84 30.84 -0.11
C VAL A 80 -46.60 29.75 0.64
N SER A 81 -47.60 29.14 0.01
CA SER A 81 -48.33 28.02 0.61
C SER A 81 -47.43 26.77 0.71
N GLY A 82 -47.73 25.89 1.67
CA GLY A 82 -47.03 24.61 1.80
C GLY A 82 -47.11 23.78 0.52
N ASP A 83 -48.25 23.80 -0.18
CA ASP A 83 -48.42 23.14 -1.48
C ASP A 83 -47.44 23.66 -2.54
N ALA A 84 -47.28 24.98 -2.65
CA ALA A 84 -46.37 25.58 -3.62
C ALA A 84 -44.90 25.22 -3.34
N VAL A 85 -44.52 25.13 -2.06
CA VAL A 85 -43.19 24.65 -1.66
C VAL A 85 -42.99 23.22 -2.15
N LEU A 86 -43.94 22.32 -1.89
CA LEU A 86 -43.81 20.90 -2.25
C LEU A 86 -43.84 20.67 -3.76
N ASP A 87 -44.64 21.42 -4.52
CA ASP A 87 -44.73 21.28 -5.98
C ASP A 87 -43.43 21.72 -6.69
N LYS A 88 -42.82 22.81 -6.22
CA LYS A 88 -41.52 23.27 -6.73
C LYS A 88 -40.39 22.34 -6.30
N LEU A 89 -40.43 21.83 -5.07
CA LEU A 89 -39.47 20.86 -4.57
C LEU A 89 -39.48 19.56 -5.39
N GLY A 90 -40.66 19.01 -5.68
CA GLY A 90 -40.82 17.78 -6.46
C GLY A 90 -40.50 17.93 -7.95
N SER A 91 -40.71 19.12 -8.53
CA SER A 91 -40.31 19.39 -9.93
C SER A 91 -38.81 19.59 -10.09
N THR A 92 -38.13 20.14 -9.07
CA THR A 92 -36.67 20.36 -9.09
C THR A 92 -35.90 19.09 -8.72
N TYR A 93 -36.38 18.32 -7.73
CA TYR A 93 -35.68 17.15 -7.20
C TYR A 93 -36.57 15.89 -7.23
N GLN A 94 -36.23 14.94 -8.09
CA GLN A 94 -36.95 13.66 -8.23
C GLN A 94 -36.36 12.54 -7.34
N LYS A 95 -36.01 12.84 -6.08
CA LYS A 95 -35.28 11.90 -5.21
C LYS A 95 -36.00 11.47 -3.92
N TRP A 96 -37.07 12.16 -3.53
CA TRP A 96 -37.83 11.85 -2.31
C TRP A 96 -39.08 11.04 -2.63
N MET A 97 -39.41 10.10 -1.75
CA MET A 97 -40.61 9.27 -1.88
C MET A 97 -41.85 10.02 -1.36
N GLY A 98 -41.65 10.86 -0.34
CA GLY A 98 -42.71 11.64 0.28
C GLY A 98 -42.14 12.92 0.89
N THR A 99 -42.92 13.99 0.85
CA THR A 99 -42.55 15.29 1.44
C THR A 99 -43.74 15.88 2.17
N ALA A 100 -43.49 16.60 3.25
CA ALA A 100 -44.51 17.20 4.09
C ALA A 100 -44.06 18.55 4.65
N VAL A 101 -45.01 19.45 4.87
CA VAL A 101 -44.81 20.70 5.60
C VAL A 101 -45.62 20.63 6.88
N VAL A 102 -44.99 20.87 8.03
CA VAL A 102 -45.60 20.76 9.36
C VAL A 102 -45.37 22.05 10.12
N GLU A 103 -46.38 22.55 10.84
CA GLU A 103 -46.18 23.68 11.75
C GLU A 103 -45.44 23.22 13.01
N ILE A 104 -44.26 23.78 13.28
CA ILE A 104 -43.34 23.25 14.31
C ILE A 104 -43.91 23.32 15.73
N ARG A 105 -44.76 24.32 16.02
CA ARG A 105 -45.28 24.54 17.37
C ARG A 105 -46.42 23.59 17.72
N THR A 106 -47.30 23.33 16.76
CA THR A 106 -48.54 22.56 16.95
C THR A 106 -48.40 21.11 16.47
N GLY A 107 -47.37 20.82 15.67
CA GLY A 107 -47.23 19.54 14.96
C GLY A 107 -48.28 19.33 13.87
N LYS A 108 -49.04 20.38 13.52
CA LYS A 108 -50.13 20.29 12.54
C LYS A 108 -49.54 20.13 11.15
N LEU A 109 -49.98 19.09 10.43
CA LEU A 109 -49.66 18.90 9.02
C LEU A 109 -50.32 20.01 8.19
N VAL A 110 -49.50 20.76 7.44
CA VAL A 110 -49.92 21.87 6.58
C VAL A 110 -50.12 21.40 5.15
N ALA A 111 -49.19 20.62 4.62
CA ALA A 111 -49.25 20.06 3.26
C ALA A 111 -48.46 18.75 3.17
N ALA A 112 -48.80 17.89 2.21
CA ALA A 112 -48.04 16.68 1.89
C ALA A 112 -48.10 16.32 0.40
N ARG A 113 -47.06 15.64 -0.11
CA ARG A 113 -46.95 15.10 -1.46
C ARG A 113 -46.24 13.74 -1.45
N GLY A 114 -46.62 12.85 -2.35
CA GLY A 114 -46.03 11.50 -2.47
C GLY A 114 -46.50 10.54 -1.39
N GLU A 115 -45.62 9.62 -0.97
CA GLU A 115 -45.90 8.66 0.10
C GLU A 115 -46.04 9.34 1.46
N THR A 116 -46.89 8.78 2.33
CA THR A 116 -47.12 9.30 3.69
C THR A 116 -45.83 9.32 4.50
N VAL A 117 -45.41 10.51 4.92
CA VAL A 117 -44.24 10.70 5.80
C VAL A 117 -44.59 10.21 7.22
N PRO A 118 -43.76 9.36 7.86
CA PRO A 118 -44.06 8.76 9.15
C PRO A 118 -43.84 9.72 10.34
N LEU A 119 -44.56 10.84 10.36
CA LEU A 119 -44.40 11.91 11.35
C LEU A 119 -44.76 11.47 12.78
N THR A 120 -45.63 10.47 12.95
CA THR A 120 -46.06 9.96 14.27
C THR A 120 -44.95 9.25 15.05
N SER A 121 -43.87 8.86 14.38
CA SER A 121 -42.70 8.22 14.98
C SER A 121 -41.60 9.23 15.38
N VAL A 122 -41.79 10.50 15.03
CA VAL A 122 -40.86 11.58 15.34
C VAL A 122 -41.42 12.35 16.52
N ASP A 123 -40.62 12.50 17.58
CA ASP A 123 -40.95 13.43 18.66
C ASP A 123 -40.81 14.87 18.15
N LEU A 124 -41.94 15.44 17.70
CA LEU A 124 -42.01 16.80 17.18
C LEU A 124 -41.68 17.86 18.24
N SER A 125 -41.77 17.53 19.53
CA SER A 125 -41.42 18.47 20.61
C SER A 125 -39.91 18.67 20.74
N SER A 126 -39.11 17.65 20.40
CA SER A 126 -37.65 17.68 20.36
C SER A 126 -37.05 18.53 19.23
N LEU A 127 -37.87 18.92 18.23
CA LEU A 127 -37.43 19.68 17.05
C LEU A 127 -36.97 21.11 17.37
N LYS A 128 -37.28 21.63 18.56
CA LYS A 128 -36.88 22.97 19.02
C LYS A 128 -35.50 23.00 19.67
N GLY A 129 -34.91 21.84 19.98
CA GLY A 129 -33.58 21.74 20.58
C GLY A 129 -32.46 22.03 19.58
N GLU A 130 -31.24 22.19 20.09
CA GLU A 130 -30.03 22.48 19.29
C GLU A 130 -29.78 21.42 18.20
N ASP A 131 -30.11 20.14 18.48
CA ASP A 131 -30.06 19.02 17.52
C ASP A 131 -31.42 18.66 16.90
N GLY A 132 -32.43 19.53 17.03
CA GLY A 132 -33.81 19.23 16.63
C GLY A 132 -33.96 18.90 15.15
N LEU A 133 -33.10 19.44 14.29
CA LEU A 133 -33.15 19.29 12.83
C LEU A 133 -32.23 18.18 12.28
N THR A 134 -31.58 17.39 13.13
CA THR A 134 -30.74 16.28 12.65
C THR A 134 -31.60 15.22 11.95
N PRO A 135 -31.10 14.58 10.87
CA PRO A 135 -31.85 13.54 10.18
C PRO A 135 -32.06 12.34 11.09
N ARG A 136 -33.17 11.61 10.85
CA ARG A 136 -33.56 10.47 11.70
C ARG A 136 -33.90 9.25 10.87
N MET A 137 -33.57 8.09 11.43
CA MET A 137 -33.92 6.79 10.88
C MET A 137 -35.21 6.30 11.54
N VAL A 138 -36.23 6.03 10.73
CA VAL A 138 -37.53 5.57 11.20
C VAL A 138 -37.82 4.20 10.61
N ARG A 139 -38.09 3.21 11.47
CA ARG A 139 -38.57 1.90 11.04
C ARG A 139 -40.08 1.92 10.92
N MET A 140 -40.56 1.61 9.73
CA MET A 140 -41.97 1.49 9.37
C MET A 140 -42.55 0.17 9.88
N ARG A 141 -43.89 0.07 9.94
CA ARG A 141 -44.60 -1.16 10.37
C ARG A 141 -44.32 -2.37 9.46
N ASN A 142 -44.02 -2.13 8.18
CA ASN A 142 -43.64 -3.17 7.21
C ASN A 142 -42.16 -3.59 7.33
N GLY A 143 -41.40 -3.02 8.27
CA GLY A 143 -39.98 -3.31 8.46
C GLY A 143 -39.02 -2.44 7.64
N GLU A 144 -39.50 -1.67 6.66
CA GLU A 144 -38.67 -0.74 5.90
C GLU A 144 -38.13 0.39 6.77
N VAL A 145 -36.92 0.86 6.49
CA VAL A 145 -36.33 1.99 7.19
C VAL A 145 -36.29 3.22 6.27
N ARG A 146 -36.85 4.32 6.77
CA ARG A 146 -36.90 5.63 6.11
C ARG A 146 -35.89 6.58 6.75
N LEU A 147 -35.17 7.31 5.91
CA LEU A 147 -34.39 8.47 6.33
C LEU A 147 -35.29 9.70 6.21
N LEU A 148 -35.46 10.41 7.32
CA LEU A 148 -36.13 11.70 7.38
C LEU A 148 -35.08 12.82 7.41
N SER A 149 -35.23 13.79 6.53
CA SER A 149 -34.44 15.02 6.49
C SER A 149 -35.33 16.22 6.77
N PHE A 150 -34.80 17.22 7.46
CA PHE A 150 -35.56 18.35 7.98
C PHE A 150 -34.96 19.67 7.48
N GLY A 151 -35.81 20.65 7.19
CA GLY A 151 -35.43 22.01 6.83
C GLY A 151 -36.41 23.01 7.42
N LEU A 152 -35.91 24.14 7.94
CA LEU A 152 -36.74 25.14 8.59
C LEU A 152 -37.19 26.22 7.61
N LEU A 153 -38.50 26.40 7.50
CA LEU A 153 -39.15 27.46 6.73
C LEU A 153 -39.54 28.59 7.67
N THR A 154 -38.90 29.75 7.51
CA THR A 154 -39.12 30.92 8.37
C THR A 154 -39.45 32.14 7.53
N TRP A 155 -40.51 32.85 7.91
CA TRP A 155 -40.85 34.18 7.37
C TRP A 155 -41.15 35.14 8.53
N PRO A 156 -40.96 36.46 8.34
CA PRO A 156 -41.39 37.47 9.32
C PRO A 156 -42.88 37.33 9.64
N ASP A 157 -43.24 37.43 10.92
CA ASP A 157 -44.62 37.43 11.43
C ASP A 157 -45.50 36.21 11.04
N LYS A 158 -44.86 35.08 10.70
CA LYS A 158 -45.54 33.81 10.40
C LYS A 158 -45.05 32.69 11.34
N PRO A 159 -45.92 31.69 11.61
CA PRO A 159 -45.47 30.51 12.35
C PRO A 159 -44.38 29.79 11.56
N GLN A 160 -43.34 29.34 12.27
CA GLN A 160 -42.28 28.54 11.68
C GLN A 160 -42.85 27.20 11.19
N LEU A 161 -42.53 26.87 9.94
CA LEU A 161 -42.90 25.60 9.33
C LEU A 161 -41.65 24.73 9.17
N LEU A 162 -41.86 23.43 9.18
CA LEU A 162 -40.84 22.42 9.01
C LEU A 162 -41.11 21.69 7.70
N LEU A 163 -40.16 21.76 6.78
CA LEU A 163 -40.11 20.93 5.60
C LEU A 163 -39.49 19.57 5.97
N VAL A 164 -40.23 18.50 5.75
CA VAL A 164 -39.80 17.12 6.01
C VAL A 164 -39.77 16.36 4.70
N ALA A 165 -38.62 15.76 4.39
CA ALA A 165 -38.48 14.87 3.25
C ALA A 165 -38.18 13.45 3.71
N SER A 166 -38.88 12.48 3.13
CA SER A 166 -38.72 11.06 3.38
C SER A 166 -38.13 10.36 2.18
N ARG A 167 -37.11 9.52 2.41
CA ARG A 167 -36.53 8.65 1.39
C ARG A 167 -36.21 7.27 1.95
N ASN A 168 -36.12 6.30 1.04
CA ASN A 168 -35.60 4.98 1.37
C ASN A 168 -34.09 5.05 1.62
N LEU A 169 -33.63 4.28 2.60
CA LEU A 169 -32.20 4.04 2.79
C LEU A 169 -31.76 3.01 1.74
N LYS A 170 -31.29 3.46 0.58
CA LYS A 170 -30.71 2.60 -0.47
C LYS A 170 -29.29 3.04 -0.80
N PHE A 171 -28.46 2.08 -1.20
CA PHE A 171 -27.10 2.36 -1.66
C PHE A 171 -27.13 3.07 -3.00
N PRO A 172 -26.63 4.31 -3.08
CA PRO A 172 -26.67 5.05 -4.32
C PRO A 172 -25.44 4.68 -5.15
N GLY A 173 -25.65 3.96 -6.26
CA GLY A 173 -24.63 3.83 -7.33
C GLY A 173 -23.42 2.99 -6.98
N ILE A 174 -23.64 2.02 -6.11
CA ILE A 174 -22.70 0.93 -5.90
C ILE A 174 -23.07 -0.18 -6.87
N SER A 175 -22.12 -0.61 -7.70
CA SER A 175 -22.30 -1.76 -8.57
C SER A 175 -21.97 -3.04 -7.79
N LEU A 176 -22.96 -3.87 -7.50
CA LEU A 176 -22.76 -5.10 -6.70
C LEU A 176 -22.31 -6.30 -7.55
N GLY A 177 -22.49 -6.24 -8.88
CA GLY A 177 -22.34 -7.42 -9.71
C GLY A 177 -23.34 -8.53 -9.34
N ARG A 178 -22.97 -9.80 -9.55
CA ARG A 178 -23.88 -10.95 -9.39
C ARG A 178 -23.74 -11.73 -8.08
N PHE A 179 -22.66 -11.52 -7.33
CA PHE A 179 -22.25 -12.44 -6.26
C PHE A 179 -21.95 -11.74 -4.93
N ARG A 180 -22.30 -10.45 -4.84
CA ARG A 180 -22.03 -9.62 -3.67
C ARG A 180 -23.34 -9.16 -3.06
N SER A 181 -23.35 -9.10 -1.75
CA SER A 181 -24.38 -8.41 -0.99
C SER A 181 -23.79 -7.25 -0.21
N ILE A 182 -24.64 -6.29 0.10
CA ILE A 182 -24.28 -5.11 0.89
C ILE A 182 -25.40 -4.80 1.87
N ALA A 183 -25.07 -4.29 3.05
CA ALA A 183 -26.01 -3.86 4.05
C ALA A 183 -25.55 -2.59 4.75
N VAL A 184 -26.52 -1.76 5.16
CA VAL A 184 -26.33 -0.71 6.14
C VAL A 184 -26.74 -1.26 7.49
N ALA A 185 -25.85 -1.18 8.47
CA ALA A 185 -26.10 -1.53 9.86
C ALA A 185 -26.07 -0.28 10.74
N ASP A 186 -26.89 -0.25 11.79
CA ASP A 186 -26.77 0.73 12.86
C ASP A 186 -25.65 0.36 13.86
N SER A 187 -25.51 1.18 14.91
CA SER A 187 -24.52 1.00 15.98
C SER A 187 -24.69 -0.30 16.77
N ASP A 188 -25.88 -0.91 16.75
CA ASP A 188 -26.14 -2.19 17.42
C ASP A 188 -25.89 -3.39 16.48
N GLY A 189 -25.56 -3.12 15.21
CA GLY A 189 -25.36 -4.13 14.18
C GLY A 189 -26.67 -4.67 13.60
N ALA A 190 -27.81 -3.98 13.81
CA ALA A 190 -29.05 -4.32 13.16
C ALA A 190 -29.05 -3.78 11.72
N ILE A 191 -29.39 -4.65 10.77
CA ILE A 191 -29.46 -4.28 9.36
C ILE A 191 -30.68 -3.38 9.13
N LEU A 192 -30.43 -2.15 8.69
CA LEU A 192 -31.46 -1.17 8.35
C LEU A 192 -31.91 -1.30 6.89
N SER A 193 -30.99 -1.70 6.01
CA SER A 193 -31.23 -1.91 4.59
C SER A 193 -30.18 -2.83 4.02
N GLY A 194 -30.53 -3.60 2.98
CA GLY A 194 -29.61 -4.49 2.30
C GLY A 194 -29.99 -4.75 0.85
N ASP A 195 -29.01 -5.18 0.07
CA ASP A 195 -29.16 -5.54 -1.33
C ASP A 195 -28.23 -6.71 -1.69
N GLY A 196 -28.51 -7.41 -2.79
CA GLY A 196 -27.72 -8.52 -3.32
C GLY A 196 -27.99 -9.89 -2.69
N ILE A 197 -28.93 -10.01 -1.75
CA ILE A 197 -29.49 -11.29 -1.30
C ILE A 197 -30.97 -11.33 -1.70
N ALA A 198 -31.36 -12.34 -2.46
CA ALA A 198 -32.76 -12.52 -2.86
C ALA A 198 -33.63 -12.94 -1.67
N GLU A 199 -34.94 -12.67 -1.75
CA GLU A 199 -35.87 -13.09 -0.71
C GLU A 199 -36.04 -14.62 -0.71
N PRO A 200 -36.17 -15.29 0.45
CA PRO A 200 -36.31 -16.75 0.54
C PRO A 200 -37.50 -17.33 -0.27
N GLU A 201 -38.52 -16.52 -0.50
CA GLU A 201 -39.72 -16.88 -1.29
C GLU A 201 -39.43 -16.93 -2.79
N SER A 202 -38.45 -16.15 -3.26
CA SER A 202 -38.01 -16.14 -4.67
C SER A 202 -37.09 -17.31 -5.04
N ALA A 203 -36.75 -18.17 -4.07
CA ALA A 203 -35.91 -19.34 -4.28
C ALA A 203 -36.58 -20.37 -5.21
N ARG A 204 -35.83 -20.89 -6.19
CA ARG A 204 -36.37 -21.85 -7.18
C ARG A 204 -36.49 -23.26 -6.61
N ASN A 205 -35.66 -23.61 -5.63
CA ASN A 205 -35.63 -24.92 -4.99
C ASN A 205 -35.25 -24.79 -3.50
N SER A 206 -35.25 -25.90 -2.76
CA SER A 206 -34.90 -25.93 -1.33
C SER A 206 -33.44 -25.57 -1.05
N ALA A 207 -32.50 -25.97 -1.92
CA ALA A 207 -31.08 -25.67 -1.78
C ALA A 207 -30.80 -24.16 -1.92
N ASP A 208 -31.39 -23.49 -2.92
CA ASP A 208 -31.33 -22.05 -3.10
C ASP A 208 -31.87 -21.32 -1.86
N ARG A 209 -32.96 -21.83 -1.28
CA ARG A 209 -33.57 -21.25 -0.08
C ARG A 209 -32.65 -21.39 1.14
N GLU A 210 -31.97 -22.51 1.30
CA GLU A 210 -30.95 -22.70 2.34
C GLU A 210 -29.76 -21.76 2.14
N ASP A 211 -29.25 -21.64 0.91
CA ASP A 211 -28.12 -20.77 0.60
C ASP A 211 -28.45 -19.28 0.82
N ILE A 212 -29.69 -18.86 0.54
CA ILE A 212 -30.20 -17.53 0.87
C ILE A 212 -30.21 -17.33 2.39
N LYS A 213 -30.82 -18.27 3.16
CA LYS A 213 -30.88 -18.20 4.63
C LYS A 213 -29.50 -18.11 5.25
N ASP A 214 -28.55 -18.89 4.76
CA ASP A 214 -27.18 -18.89 5.24
C ASP A 214 -26.45 -17.58 4.91
N SER A 215 -26.65 -17.04 3.70
CA SER A 215 -26.09 -15.75 3.32
C SER A 215 -26.63 -14.63 4.20
N THR A 216 -27.93 -14.63 4.50
CA THR A 216 -28.57 -13.67 5.41
C THR A 216 -28.02 -13.81 6.83
N LYS A 217 -27.84 -15.04 7.32
CA LYS A 217 -27.26 -15.31 8.64
C LYS A 217 -25.82 -14.81 8.74
N GLN A 218 -24.99 -15.08 7.73
CA GLN A 218 -23.61 -14.60 7.67
C GLN A 218 -23.55 -13.07 7.62
N LEU A 219 -24.38 -12.43 6.80
CA LEU A 219 -24.43 -10.97 6.71
C LEU A 219 -24.82 -10.32 8.04
N LYS A 220 -25.77 -10.90 8.78
CA LYS A 220 -26.15 -10.44 10.12
C LYS A 220 -25.02 -10.57 11.13
N ASP A 221 -24.31 -11.70 11.13
CA ASP A 221 -23.14 -11.90 11.99
C ASP A 221 -22.01 -10.92 11.65
N PHE A 222 -21.76 -10.65 10.36
CA PHE A 222 -20.82 -9.62 9.95
C PHE A 222 -21.25 -8.22 10.40
N ALA A 223 -22.53 -7.87 10.30
CA ALA A 223 -23.07 -6.59 10.77
C ALA A 223 -22.84 -6.37 12.27
N GLN A 224 -23.12 -7.37 13.09
CA GLN A 224 -22.88 -7.32 14.53
C GLN A 224 -21.40 -7.19 14.88
N ARG A 225 -20.52 -7.92 14.20
CA ARG A 225 -19.07 -7.81 14.40
C ARG A 225 -18.52 -6.48 13.91
N ALA A 226 -19.04 -5.96 12.80
CA ALA A 226 -18.67 -4.65 12.26
C ALA A 226 -19.04 -3.53 13.23
N ALA A 227 -20.26 -3.56 13.80
CA ALA A 227 -20.72 -2.59 14.80
C ALA A 227 -19.79 -2.53 16.02
N ARG A 228 -19.42 -3.68 16.60
CA ARG A 228 -18.45 -3.72 17.72
C ARG A 228 -17.07 -3.17 17.34
N LYS A 229 -16.63 -3.40 16.11
CA LYS A 229 -15.36 -2.83 15.64
C LYS A 229 -15.46 -1.33 15.36
N ALA A 230 -16.64 -0.84 14.96
CA ALA A 230 -16.90 0.56 14.66
C ALA A 230 -16.83 1.47 15.90
N GLU A 231 -16.94 0.92 17.11
CA GLU A 231 -16.76 1.65 18.38
C GLU A 231 -15.31 2.11 18.63
N GLN A 232 -14.34 1.60 17.87
CA GLN A 232 -12.93 1.99 18.00
C GLN A 232 -12.72 3.46 17.60
N ASP A 233 -11.80 4.17 18.26
CA ASP A 233 -11.45 5.53 17.86
C ASP A 233 -10.86 5.52 16.43
N PRO A 234 -11.44 6.24 15.46
CA PRO A 234 -10.93 6.34 14.09
C PRO A 234 -9.45 6.71 14.03
N ARG A 235 -8.93 7.51 14.97
CA ARG A 235 -7.52 7.91 15.04
C ARG A 235 -6.59 6.77 15.46
N SER A 236 -7.10 5.83 16.27
CA SER A 236 -6.37 4.65 16.74
C SER A 236 -6.43 3.49 15.74
N SER A 237 -7.40 3.50 14.83
CA SER A 237 -7.68 2.40 13.90
C SER A 237 -6.63 2.24 12.78
N LYS A 238 -5.61 3.11 12.70
CA LYS A 238 -4.62 3.12 11.61
C LYS A 238 -3.18 3.23 12.07
N GLU A 239 -2.29 2.66 11.26
CA GLU A 239 -0.87 2.99 11.29
C GLU A 239 -0.64 4.43 10.75
N PRO A 240 0.14 5.28 11.45
CA PRO A 240 0.46 6.63 11.00
C PRO A 240 1.06 6.66 9.58
N GLY A 241 0.53 7.53 8.69
CA GLY A 241 1.10 7.79 7.36
C GLY A 241 0.49 7.03 6.18
N THR A 242 -0.56 6.21 6.38
CA THR A 242 -1.13 5.32 5.34
C THR A 242 -2.15 5.94 4.37
N GLY A 243 -2.49 7.24 4.50
CA GLY A 243 -3.29 7.97 3.49
C GLY A 243 -4.65 7.35 3.12
N GLY A 244 -5.26 6.56 4.01
CA GLY A 244 -6.47 5.76 3.75
C GLY A 244 -7.78 6.37 4.27
N TYR A 245 -8.89 5.64 4.08
CA TYR A 245 -10.26 5.99 4.46
C TYR A 245 -10.41 6.56 5.89
N PRO A 246 -10.91 7.79 6.12
CA PRO A 246 -10.81 8.50 7.40
C PRO A 246 -11.55 7.85 8.58
N GLY A 247 -12.51 6.97 8.33
CA GLY A 247 -13.26 6.24 9.35
C GLY A 247 -12.65 4.90 9.76
N VAL A 248 -13.39 4.18 10.61
CA VAL A 248 -13.04 2.81 10.98
C VAL A 248 -13.47 1.88 9.84
N SER A 249 -12.53 1.10 9.31
CA SER A 249 -12.80 0.11 8.28
C SER A 249 -11.95 -1.14 8.46
N GLY A 250 -12.32 -2.22 7.78
CA GLY A 250 -11.57 -3.47 7.82
C GLY A 250 -12.24 -4.59 7.05
N SER A 251 -11.74 -5.80 7.26
CA SER A 251 -12.31 -7.02 6.70
C SER A 251 -12.54 -8.08 7.77
N LEU A 252 -13.48 -8.98 7.48
CA LEU A 252 -13.93 -10.06 8.34
C LEU A 252 -14.02 -11.35 7.53
N LEU A 253 -13.63 -12.46 8.16
CA LEU A 253 -13.84 -13.80 7.61
C LEU A 253 -15.07 -14.43 8.28
N GLY A 254 -15.85 -15.12 7.46
CA GLY A 254 -17.06 -15.82 7.87
C GLY A 254 -16.91 -17.34 7.74
N GLY A 255 -18.07 -18.00 7.78
CA GLY A 255 -18.20 -19.44 7.66
C GLY A 255 -17.81 -19.97 6.27
N LYS A 256 -17.53 -21.28 6.24
CA LYS A 256 -17.25 -22.05 5.03
C LYS A 256 -18.47 -22.90 4.67
N ARG A 257 -18.86 -22.93 3.40
CA ARG A 257 -19.93 -23.80 2.87
C ARG A 257 -19.64 -24.15 1.42
N ALA A 258 -19.78 -25.42 1.06
CA ALA A 258 -19.60 -25.93 -0.32
C ALA A 258 -18.27 -25.52 -1.00
N GLY A 259 -17.18 -25.38 -0.22
CA GLY A 259 -15.87 -24.94 -0.74
C GLY A 259 -15.70 -23.43 -0.89
N ASP A 260 -16.75 -22.65 -0.62
CA ASP A 260 -16.68 -21.19 -0.56
C ASP A 260 -16.54 -20.71 0.88
N ARG A 261 -15.77 -19.63 1.07
CA ARG A 261 -15.66 -18.89 2.32
C ARG A 261 -16.30 -17.52 2.16
N SER A 262 -17.13 -17.14 3.12
CA SER A 262 -17.70 -15.78 3.15
C SER A 262 -16.65 -14.79 3.64
N VAL A 263 -16.50 -13.68 2.92
CA VAL A 263 -15.58 -12.58 3.26
C VAL A 263 -16.39 -11.30 3.25
N ALA A 264 -16.25 -10.49 4.29
CA ALA A 264 -16.88 -9.18 4.35
C ALA A 264 -15.85 -8.07 4.52
N GLY A 265 -16.13 -6.92 3.92
CA GLY A 265 -15.54 -5.64 4.30
C GLY A 265 -16.54 -4.84 5.11
N TYR A 266 -16.06 -3.97 6.00
CA TYR A 266 -16.89 -3.01 6.71
C TYR A 266 -16.25 -1.63 6.74
N ALA A 267 -17.07 -0.59 6.81
CA ALA A 267 -16.62 0.80 6.98
C ALA A 267 -17.72 1.65 7.63
N THR A 268 -17.37 2.46 8.64
CA THR A 268 -18.27 3.46 9.26
C THR A 268 -18.45 4.66 8.34
N LEU A 269 -19.54 5.41 8.44
CA LEU A 269 -19.68 6.69 7.73
C LEU A 269 -18.79 7.75 8.40
N ALA A 270 -17.75 8.25 7.70
CA ALA A 270 -16.78 9.17 8.28
C ALA A 270 -16.62 10.48 7.50
N ALA A 271 -16.36 11.56 8.24
CA ALA A 271 -16.04 12.88 7.69
C ALA A 271 -14.70 12.88 6.93
N ALA A 272 -14.36 14.02 6.32
CA ALA A 272 -13.12 14.17 5.55
C ALA A 272 -11.86 14.02 6.44
N GLU A 273 -11.93 14.46 7.69
CA GLU A 273 -10.85 14.35 8.67
C GLU A 273 -11.15 13.29 9.75
N PRO A 274 -10.14 12.55 10.24
CA PRO A 274 -10.34 11.55 11.29
C PRO A 274 -10.82 12.17 12.62
N GLY A 275 -12.00 11.74 13.05
CA GLY A 275 -12.62 12.18 14.30
C GLY A 275 -13.55 13.38 14.16
N ASP A 276 -13.68 13.94 12.97
CA ASP A 276 -14.74 14.90 12.64
C ASP A 276 -16.06 14.16 12.37
N THR A 277 -17.17 14.84 12.62
CA THR A 277 -18.52 14.32 12.36
C THR A 277 -19.20 15.12 11.25
N THR A 278 -19.84 14.42 10.31
CA THR A 278 -20.84 15.04 9.43
C THR A 278 -22.23 14.70 9.95
N THR A 279 -23.26 15.34 9.40
CA THR A 279 -24.65 15.02 9.71
C THR A 279 -24.94 13.52 9.50
N ALA A 280 -24.42 12.93 8.41
CA ALA A 280 -24.53 11.49 8.18
C ALA A 280 -23.65 10.64 9.13
N GLY A 281 -22.47 11.14 9.53
CA GLY A 281 -21.58 10.47 10.48
C GLY A 281 -22.19 10.35 11.88
N GLY A 282 -23.00 11.34 12.30
CA GLY A 282 -23.73 11.32 13.57
C GLY A 282 -24.81 10.23 13.69
N LEU A 283 -25.18 9.56 12.59
CA LEU A 283 -26.17 8.48 12.59
C LEU A 283 -25.62 7.13 13.07
N GLY A 284 -24.30 7.00 13.30
CA GLY A 284 -23.68 5.76 13.78
C GLY A 284 -23.77 4.59 12.79
N LEU A 285 -23.90 4.88 11.49
CA LEU A 285 -24.11 3.86 10.46
C LEU A 285 -22.80 3.23 9.97
N SER A 286 -22.87 1.93 9.68
CA SER A 286 -21.79 1.17 9.05
C SER A 286 -22.26 0.46 7.79
N VAL A 287 -21.40 0.42 6.78
CA VAL A 287 -21.61 -0.35 5.56
C VAL A 287 -20.87 -1.67 5.68
N VAL A 288 -21.55 -2.76 5.35
CA VAL A 288 -20.99 -4.12 5.33
C VAL A 288 -21.22 -4.72 3.95
N ALA A 289 -20.14 -5.09 3.25
CA ALA A 289 -20.20 -5.72 1.93
C ALA A 289 -19.65 -7.13 2.01
N MET A 290 -20.44 -8.13 1.63
CA MET A 290 -20.10 -9.55 1.71
C MET A 290 -20.00 -10.19 0.32
N VAL A 291 -19.03 -11.09 0.16
CA VAL A 291 -18.90 -11.96 -1.01
C VAL A 291 -18.54 -13.38 -0.59
N LYS A 292 -18.95 -14.38 -1.38
CA LYS A 292 -18.49 -15.76 -1.26
C LYS A 292 -17.30 -15.98 -2.20
N VAL A 293 -16.18 -16.43 -1.64
CA VAL A 293 -14.94 -16.64 -2.38
C VAL A 293 -14.58 -18.11 -2.31
N THR A 294 -14.39 -18.74 -3.46
CA THR A 294 -13.93 -20.12 -3.52
C THR A 294 -12.58 -20.26 -2.85
N GLU A 295 -12.55 -21.07 -1.79
CA GLU A 295 -11.34 -21.36 -1.05
C GLU A 295 -10.46 -22.25 -1.92
N LYS A 296 -9.22 -21.83 -2.14
CA LYS A 296 -8.22 -22.71 -2.75
C LYS A 296 -7.46 -23.38 -1.64
N SER A 297 -7.62 -24.70 -1.53
CA SER A 297 -6.83 -25.54 -0.64
C SER A 297 -5.36 -25.46 -1.04
N GLY A 298 -4.58 -24.73 -0.22
CA GLY A 298 -3.12 -24.80 -0.06
C GLY A 298 -2.29 -25.13 -1.29
N GLY A 299 -1.83 -24.10 -2.00
CA GLY A 299 -0.89 -24.27 -3.09
C GLY A 299 0.14 -23.16 -3.15
N THR A 300 1.03 -23.05 -2.16
CA THR A 300 2.40 -22.50 -2.38
C THR A 300 3.30 -22.52 -1.15
N GLN A 301 2.76 -22.52 0.08
CA GLN A 301 3.60 -22.59 1.28
C GLN A 301 3.21 -23.77 2.15
N SER A 302 3.95 -24.87 2.01
CA SER A 302 3.93 -25.93 2.99
C SER A 302 4.86 -25.54 4.15
N PRO A 303 4.47 -25.74 5.42
CA PRO A 303 5.39 -25.55 6.55
C PRO A 303 6.68 -26.37 6.39
N VAL A 304 6.61 -27.47 5.63
CA VAL A 304 7.75 -28.30 5.25
C VAL A 304 8.78 -27.52 4.44
N PHE A 305 8.36 -26.60 3.57
CA PHE A 305 9.29 -25.79 2.77
C PHE A 305 10.10 -24.83 3.66
N GLY A 306 9.44 -24.12 4.58
CA GLY A 306 10.12 -23.22 5.53
C GLY A 306 11.12 -23.97 6.41
N LEU A 307 10.71 -25.14 6.94
CA LEU A 307 11.57 -26.01 7.74
C LEU A 307 12.74 -26.58 6.93
N ALA A 308 12.51 -27.03 5.70
CA ALA A 308 13.56 -27.55 4.82
C ALA A 308 14.56 -26.45 4.42
N ALA A 309 14.08 -25.25 4.08
CA ALA A 309 14.93 -24.11 3.73
C ALA A 309 15.79 -23.66 4.93
N GLY A 310 15.18 -23.55 6.11
CA GLY A 310 15.88 -23.23 7.36
C GLY A 310 16.87 -24.33 7.77
N GLY A 311 16.48 -25.59 7.68
CA GLY A 311 17.35 -26.74 7.97
C GLY A 311 18.54 -26.83 7.02
N THR A 312 18.33 -26.56 5.72
CA THR A 312 19.42 -26.48 4.73
C THR A 312 20.38 -25.35 5.08
N LEU A 313 19.89 -24.18 5.52
CA LEU A 313 20.75 -23.09 5.97
C LEU A 313 21.57 -23.48 7.19
N LEU A 314 21.00 -24.20 8.16
CA LEU A 314 21.73 -24.67 9.34
C LEU A 314 22.84 -25.65 8.93
N LEU A 315 22.58 -26.56 8.00
CA LEU A 315 23.58 -27.52 7.53
C LEU A 315 24.72 -26.81 6.79
N VAL A 316 24.39 -25.92 5.85
CA VAL A 316 25.35 -25.11 5.08
C VAL A 316 26.15 -24.20 6.02
N GLY A 317 25.47 -23.53 6.95
CA GLY A 317 26.07 -22.65 7.94
C GLY A 317 27.00 -23.37 8.90
N ALA A 318 26.58 -24.52 9.44
CA ALA A 318 27.40 -25.34 10.32
C ALA A 318 28.66 -25.85 9.60
N LEU A 319 28.54 -26.23 8.33
CA LEU A 319 29.68 -26.63 7.51
C LEU A 319 30.66 -25.46 7.30
N ALA A 320 30.18 -24.26 6.98
CA ALA A 320 31.02 -23.07 6.84
C ALA A 320 31.73 -22.72 8.15
N VAL A 321 31.02 -22.74 9.28
CA VAL A 321 31.59 -22.48 10.62
C VAL A 321 32.62 -23.55 10.98
N ALA A 322 32.34 -24.83 10.74
CA ALA A 322 33.28 -25.92 10.99
C ALA A 322 34.57 -25.77 10.17
N VAL A 323 34.46 -25.36 8.90
CA VAL A 323 35.63 -25.05 8.06
C VAL A 323 36.44 -23.90 8.66
N LEU A 324 35.81 -22.80 9.09
CA LEU A 324 36.52 -21.66 9.70
C LEU A 324 37.21 -22.01 11.02
N LEU A 325 36.52 -22.79 11.88
CA LEU A 325 37.08 -23.26 13.15
C LEU A 325 38.27 -24.21 12.92
N GLY A 326 38.15 -25.13 11.97
CA GLY A 326 39.15 -26.15 11.66
C GLY A 326 40.39 -25.61 10.95
N THR A 327 40.22 -24.66 10.03
CA THR A 327 41.28 -24.20 9.13
C THR A 327 41.90 -22.86 9.51
N VAL A 328 41.18 -22.01 10.25
CA VAL A 328 41.69 -20.67 10.62
C VAL A 328 41.91 -20.57 12.13
N GLN A 329 40.88 -20.83 12.95
CA GLN A 329 40.98 -20.62 14.40
C GLN A 329 41.92 -21.61 15.09
N ARG A 330 41.74 -22.93 14.89
CA ARG A 330 42.58 -23.94 15.55
C ARG A 330 44.07 -23.82 15.19
N PRO A 331 44.45 -23.66 13.91
CA PRO A 331 45.85 -23.44 13.53
C PRO A 331 46.47 -22.21 14.16
N LEU A 332 45.73 -21.11 14.22
CA LEU A 332 46.23 -19.83 14.71
C LEU A 332 46.43 -19.88 16.24
N ILE A 333 45.54 -20.53 16.98
CA ILE A 333 45.73 -20.82 18.41
C ILE A 333 46.97 -21.70 18.63
N ARG A 334 47.17 -22.73 17.78
CA ARG A 334 48.38 -23.58 17.87
C ARG A 334 49.65 -22.77 17.63
N LEU A 335 49.70 -21.93 16.60
CA LEU A 335 50.85 -21.07 16.32
C LEU A 335 51.14 -20.08 17.45
N PHE A 336 50.10 -19.53 18.08
CA PHE A 336 50.25 -18.68 19.25
C PHE A 336 50.90 -19.44 20.42
N LEU A 337 50.44 -20.66 20.72
CA LEU A 337 51.02 -21.49 21.78
C LEU A 337 52.47 -21.87 21.48
N GLU A 338 52.77 -22.25 20.24
CA GLU A 338 54.11 -22.63 19.77
C GLU A 338 55.09 -21.45 19.79
N SER A 339 54.68 -20.27 19.31
CA SER A 339 55.51 -19.06 19.36
C SER A 339 55.78 -18.60 20.81
N ARG A 340 54.80 -18.77 21.71
CA ARG A 340 54.98 -18.50 23.14
C ARG A 340 55.90 -19.51 23.83
N ARG A 341 55.89 -20.76 23.38
CA ARG A 341 56.82 -21.80 23.87
C ARG A 341 58.27 -21.45 23.51
N LEU A 342 58.52 -21.09 22.26
CA LEU A 342 59.86 -20.72 21.78
C LEU A 342 60.41 -19.48 22.49
N THR A 343 59.60 -18.44 22.68
CA THR A 343 60.02 -17.23 23.42
C THR A 343 60.39 -17.49 24.87
N ARG A 344 59.83 -18.54 25.50
CA ARG A 344 60.17 -18.98 26.85
C ARG A 344 61.41 -19.86 26.92
N GLY A 345 62.05 -20.17 25.78
CA GLY A 345 63.29 -20.94 25.70
C GLY A 345 63.10 -22.46 25.63
N ASP A 346 61.88 -22.97 25.46
CA ASP A 346 61.68 -24.41 25.24
C ASP A 346 61.87 -24.77 23.77
N LEU A 347 63.08 -25.25 23.46
CA LEU A 347 63.55 -25.64 22.13
C LEU A 347 63.62 -27.17 21.94
N THR A 348 63.23 -27.95 22.96
CA THR A 348 63.48 -29.39 23.07
C THR A 348 62.76 -30.24 22.01
N ARG A 349 61.61 -29.76 21.53
CA ARG A 349 60.77 -30.46 20.55
C ARG A 349 60.52 -29.60 19.30
N PRO A 350 60.30 -30.22 18.13
CA PRO A 350 59.95 -29.47 16.91
C PRO A 350 58.65 -28.67 17.07
N VAL A 351 58.51 -27.61 16.27
CA VAL A 351 57.28 -26.82 16.15
C VAL A 351 56.25 -27.62 15.39
N ILE A 352 55.04 -27.71 15.93
CA ILE A 352 53.92 -28.36 15.24
C ILE A 352 53.46 -27.43 14.12
N VAL A 353 53.85 -27.76 12.89
CA VAL A 353 53.50 -26.97 11.70
C VAL A 353 52.06 -27.28 11.27
N PRO A 354 51.16 -26.28 11.18
CA PRO A 354 49.83 -26.48 10.64
C PRO A 354 49.84 -26.94 9.18
N GLY A 355 48.78 -27.61 8.71
CA GLY A 355 48.78 -28.26 7.40
C GLY A 355 48.61 -27.37 6.17
N TYR A 356 48.07 -26.15 6.30
CA TYR A 356 47.58 -25.36 5.16
C TYR A 356 47.92 -23.86 5.25
N GLY A 357 48.08 -23.23 4.09
CA GLY A 357 48.03 -21.78 3.89
C GLY A 357 49.09 -20.97 4.65
N GLU A 358 48.70 -19.76 5.06
CA GLU A 358 49.55 -18.80 5.78
C GLU A 358 49.98 -19.34 7.15
N ALA A 359 49.15 -20.16 7.80
CA ALA A 359 49.50 -20.80 9.07
C ALA A 359 50.63 -21.84 8.91
N HIS A 360 50.65 -22.61 7.82
CA HIS A 360 51.75 -23.52 7.50
C HIS A 360 53.06 -22.74 7.29
N ARG A 361 53.00 -21.64 6.52
CA ARG A 361 54.13 -20.75 6.25
C ARG A 361 54.75 -20.20 7.54
N ILE A 362 53.91 -19.68 8.44
CA ILE A 362 54.35 -19.17 9.76
C ILE A 362 54.94 -20.31 10.61
N GLY A 363 54.30 -21.49 10.66
CA GLY A 363 54.80 -22.63 11.41
C GLY A 363 56.16 -23.13 10.92
N GLY A 364 56.35 -23.20 9.60
CA GLY A 364 57.64 -23.56 8.99
C GLY A 364 58.72 -22.50 9.24
N ALA A 365 58.36 -21.21 9.27
CA ALA A 365 59.27 -20.15 9.68
C ALA A 365 59.66 -20.27 11.17
N LEU A 366 58.70 -20.54 12.06
CA LEU A 366 58.97 -20.76 13.49
C LEU A 366 59.89 -21.97 13.73
N GLU A 367 59.75 -23.06 12.98
CA GLU A 367 60.65 -24.21 13.10
C GLU A 367 62.08 -23.89 12.64
N ARG A 368 62.23 -23.09 11.58
CA ARG A 368 63.55 -22.59 11.16
C ARG A 368 64.17 -21.68 12.22
N LEU A 369 63.37 -20.80 12.83
CA LEU A 369 63.82 -19.94 13.94
C LEU A 369 64.21 -20.75 15.18
N ARG A 370 63.51 -21.85 15.50
CA ARG A 370 63.90 -22.77 16.59
C ARG A 370 65.29 -23.35 16.36
N ARG A 371 65.57 -23.83 15.14
CA ARG A 371 66.89 -24.38 14.77
C ARG A 371 68.00 -23.32 14.83
N GLN A 372 67.70 -22.09 14.43
CA GLN A 372 68.64 -20.97 14.58
C GLN A 372 68.93 -20.62 16.05
N LEU A 373 67.92 -20.68 16.94
CA LEU A 373 68.12 -20.50 18.38
C LEU A 373 68.98 -21.61 19.01
N LEU A 374 69.00 -22.81 18.41
CA LEU A 374 69.89 -23.92 18.78
C LEU A 374 71.32 -23.78 18.21
N GLY A 375 71.58 -22.74 17.41
CA GLY A 375 72.91 -22.40 16.89
C GLY A 375 73.14 -22.73 15.41
N GLU A 376 72.14 -23.24 14.67
CA GLU A 376 72.26 -23.40 13.21
C GLU A 376 72.27 -22.02 12.50
N SER A 377 73.12 -21.85 11.49
CA SER A 377 73.11 -20.62 10.68
C SER A 377 71.85 -20.55 9.81
N ALA A 378 71.41 -19.32 9.47
CA ALA A 378 70.25 -19.14 8.60
C ALA A 378 70.42 -19.81 7.23
N GLU A 379 71.65 -19.81 6.69
CA GLU A 379 72.02 -20.49 5.45
C GLU A 379 71.96 -22.02 5.58
N ALA A 380 72.38 -22.58 6.72
CA ALA A 380 72.32 -24.02 6.99
C ALA A 380 70.89 -24.54 7.15
N THR A 381 69.94 -23.70 7.59
CA THR A 381 68.53 -24.11 7.72
C THR A 381 67.78 -24.32 6.39
N GLY A 382 68.39 -23.91 5.26
CA GLY A 382 67.87 -24.10 3.89
C GLY A 382 66.69 -23.18 3.51
N PRO A 383 66.39 -23.02 2.20
CA PRO A 383 65.23 -22.28 1.74
C PRO A 383 63.92 -22.99 2.16
N ALA A 384 62.86 -22.21 2.37
CA ALA A 384 61.55 -22.78 2.69
C ALA A 384 61.10 -23.72 1.55
N GLY A 385 60.77 -24.98 1.90
CA GLY A 385 60.23 -25.92 0.93
C GLY A 385 58.95 -25.35 0.30
N ARG A 386 58.88 -25.31 -1.05
CA ARG A 386 57.67 -24.85 -1.73
C ARG A 386 56.50 -25.77 -1.37
N PRO A 387 55.38 -25.26 -0.86
CA PRO A 387 54.23 -26.11 -0.55
C PRO A 387 53.70 -26.77 -1.83
N THR A 388 53.56 -28.09 -1.80
CA THR A 388 52.97 -28.92 -2.86
C THR A 388 51.53 -29.33 -2.49
N GLY A 389 50.65 -29.41 -3.50
CA GLY A 389 49.26 -29.87 -3.34
C GLY A 389 48.34 -28.92 -2.55
N PRO A 390 47.37 -29.43 -1.76
CA PRO A 390 46.34 -28.63 -1.08
C PRO A 390 46.91 -27.65 -0.03
N ARG A 391 48.21 -27.75 0.29
CA ARG A 391 48.93 -26.86 1.21
C ARG A 391 49.07 -25.43 0.69
N ARG A 392 48.84 -25.19 -0.61
CA ARG A 392 48.82 -23.85 -1.25
C ARG A 392 47.55 -23.04 -1.03
N VAL A 393 46.47 -23.66 -0.53
CA VAL A 393 45.20 -22.95 -0.33
C VAL A 393 45.34 -21.94 0.81
N GLY A 394 45.35 -20.66 0.47
CA GLY A 394 45.42 -19.56 1.43
C GLY A 394 44.08 -19.29 2.11
N THR A 395 44.12 -18.56 3.22
CA THR A 395 42.96 -18.17 4.04
C THR A 395 41.95 -17.39 3.20
N GLY A 396 42.41 -16.60 2.22
CA GLY A 396 41.53 -15.90 1.26
C GLY A 396 40.71 -16.85 0.39
N ALA A 397 41.30 -17.96 -0.09
CA ALA A 397 40.59 -18.96 -0.88
C ALA A 397 39.58 -19.75 -0.05
N LEU A 398 39.89 -20.01 1.23
CA LEU A 398 38.95 -20.62 2.18
C LEU A 398 37.75 -19.70 2.47
N LEU A 399 37.98 -18.40 2.66
CA LEU A 399 36.89 -17.43 2.81
C LEU A 399 36.03 -17.35 1.54
N ALA A 400 36.64 -17.41 0.35
CA ALA A 400 35.91 -17.46 -0.92
C ALA A 400 35.07 -18.75 -1.05
N ALA A 401 35.58 -19.89 -0.60
CA ALA A 401 34.83 -21.15 -0.57
C ALA A 401 33.64 -21.09 0.41
N CYS A 402 33.83 -20.51 1.62
CA CYS A 402 32.74 -20.26 2.56
C CYS A 402 31.69 -19.29 1.97
N ALA A 403 32.14 -18.25 1.26
CA ALA A 403 31.24 -17.33 0.57
C ALA A 403 30.43 -18.04 -0.51
N ALA A 404 31.07 -18.85 -1.36
CA ALA A 404 30.41 -19.65 -2.38
C ALA A 404 29.38 -20.61 -1.77
N LEU A 405 29.68 -21.24 -0.63
CA LEU A 405 28.78 -22.14 0.08
C LEU A 405 27.53 -21.42 0.60
N LEU A 406 27.70 -20.24 1.22
CA LEU A 406 26.57 -19.43 1.71
C LEU A 406 25.75 -18.82 0.55
N LEU A 407 26.42 -18.45 -0.54
CA LEU A 407 25.76 -17.97 -1.76
C LEU A 407 25.02 -19.09 -2.49
N ALA A 408 25.48 -20.34 -2.40
CA ALA A 408 24.78 -21.49 -2.97
C ALA A 408 23.41 -21.72 -2.32
N TRP A 409 23.20 -21.27 -1.07
CA TRP A 409 21.88 -21.23 -0.44
C TRP A 409 21.11 -19.93 -0.78
N SER A 410 21.80 -18.78 -0.74
CA SER A 410 21.16 -17.46 -0.88
C SER A 410 20.70 -17.15 -2.31
N ALA A 411 21.50 -17.48 -3.32
CA ALA A 411 21.24 -17.13 -4.71
C ALA A 411 20.01 -17.85 -5.30
N PRO A 412 19.80 -19.17 -5.08
CA PRO A 412 18.58 -19.84 -5.53
C PRO A 412 17.31 -19.24 -4.91
N LEU A 413 17.32 -18.91 -3.62
CA LEU A 413 16.19 -18.25 -2.96
C LEU A 413 15.91 -16.87 -3.56
N MET A 414 16.96 -16.13 -3.90
CA MET A 414 16.87 -14.78 -4.47
C MET A 414 16.44 -14.77 -5.95
N LEU A 415 16.74 -15.81 -6.73
CA LEU A 415 16.57 -15.79 -8.19
C LEU A 415 15.59 -16.84 -8.74
N LEU A 416 15.48 -18.02 -8.12
CA LEU A 416 14.82 -19.18 -8.74
C LEU A 416 13.58 -19.64 -7.98
N VAL A 417 13.56 -19.52 -6.65
CA VAL A 417 12.48 -20.09 -5.84
C VAL A 417 11.29 -19.12 -5.74
N ASN A 418 10.07 -19.68 -5.85
CA ASN A 418 8.78 -18.99 -5.75
C ASN A 418 8.68 -17.77 -6.66
N ARG A 419 9.15 -17.87 -7.91
CA ARG A 419 8.99 -16.79 -8.89
C ARG A 419 7.53 -16.70 -9.34
N ALA A 420 6.87 -15.63 -8.95
CA ALA A 420 5.59 -15.24 -9.54
C ALA A 420 5.84 -14.74 -10.97
N ASP A 421 5.61 -15.63 -11.94
CA ASP A 421 5.71 -15.36 -13.37
C ASP A 421 4.32 -15.06 -13.96
N SER A 422 4.21 -14.99 -15.29
CA SER A 422 2.95 -14.73 -16.02
C SER A 422 1.84 -15.75 -15.73
N THR A 423 2.16 -16.86 -15.07
CA THR A 423 1.23 -17.94 -14.65
C THR A 423 0.66 -17.74 -13.24
N ALA A 424 1.07 -16.71 -12.50
CA ALA A 424 0.57 -16.48 -11.13
C ALA A 424 -0.96 -16.50 -11.07
N ASP A 425 -1.49 -17.17 -10.06
CA ASP A 425 -2.93 -17.34 -9.89
C ASP A 425 -3.53 -16.09 -9.27
N VAL A 426 -4.23 -15.33 -10.11
CA VAL A 426 -4.90 -14.11 -9.66
C VAL A 426 -6.37 -14.45 -9.38
N PRO A 427 -6.84 -14.29 -8.13
CA PRO A 427 -8.23 -14.56 -7.80
C PRO A 427 -9.17 -13.78 -8.71
N ARG A 428 -10.11 -14.48 -9.37
CA ARG A 428 -11.14 -13.85 -10.22
C ARG A 428 -11.91 -12.76 -9.48
N GLN A 429 -12.06 -12.91 -8.17
CA GLN A 429 -12.69 -11.90 -7.32
C GLN A 429 -12.00 -10.54 -7.41
N LEU A 430 -10.66 -10.47 -7.52
CA LEU A 430 -9.95 -9.19 -7.65
C LEU A 430 -10.26 -8.49 -8.99
N VAL A 431 -10.44 -9.26 -10.07
CA VAL A 431 -10.82 -8.71 -11.37
C VAL A 431 -12.26 -8.20 -11.35
N ASN A 432 -13.16 -8.97 -10.74
CA ASN A 432 -14.55 -8.56 -10.54
C ASN A 432 -14.62 -7.29 -9.67
N ASP A 433 -13.86 -7.23 -8.59
CA ASP A 433 -13.84 -6.07 -7.69
C ASP A 433 -13.29 -4.83 -8.38
N GLN A 434 -12.21 -4.96 -9.15
CA GLN A 434 -11.70 -3.85 -9.96
C GLN A 434 -12.80 -3.34 -10.91
N ARG A 435 -13.54 -4.24 -11.57
CA ARG A 435 -14.63 -3.90 -12.48
C ARG A 435 -15.75 -3.15 -11.77
N GLU A 436 -16.31 -3.72 -10.70
CA GLU A 436 -17.44 -3.15 -9.97
C GLU A 436 -17.11 -1.80 -9.32
N ARG A 437 -15.89 -1.66 -8.78
CA ARG A 437 -15.44 -0.41 -8.18
C ARG A 437 -15.16 0.67 -9.23
N THR A 438 -14.70 0.29 -10.42
CA THR A 438 -14.56 1.22 -11.57
C THR A 438 -15.92 1.69 -12.08
N ASP A 439 -16.90 0.79 -12.12
CA ASP A 439 -18.29 1.12 -12.47
C ASP A 439 -18.93 2.06 -11.45
N THR A 440 -18.72 1.80 -10.16
CA THR A 440 -19.11 2.67 -9.05
C THR A 440 -18.50 4.07 -9.20
N LEU A 441 -17.22 4.17 -9.59
CA LEU A 441 -16.58 5.46 -9.85
C LEU A 441 -17.14 6.18 -11.08
N SER A 442 -17.39 5.45 -12.16
CA SER A 442 -18.04 5.98 -13.37
C SER A 442 -19.39 6.61 -13.04
N ASP A 443 -20.23 5.87 -12.32
CA ASP A 443 -21.55 6.34 -11.91
C ASP A 443 -21.48 7.54 -10.94
N ARG A 444 -20.51 7.55 -10.01
CA ARG A 444 -20.28 8.68 -9.11
C ARG A 444 -19.90 9.95 -9.87
N VAL A 445 -19.00 9.88 -10.84
CA VAL A 445 -18.62 11.06 -11.64
C VAL A 445 -19.80 11.53 -12.48
N ARG A 446 -20.53 10.62 -13.12
CA ARG A 446 -21.74 10.93 -13.90
C ARG A 446 -22.79 11.65 -13.05
N ARG A 447 -23.06 11.15 -11.84
CA ARG A 447 -24.02 11.80 -10.93
C ARG A 447 -23.55 13.16 -10.45
N ALA A 448 -22.28 13.30 -10.07
CA ALA A 448 -21.74 14.59 -9.66
C ALA A 448 -21.86 15.66 -10.76
N LEU A 449 -21.77 15.26 -12.04
CA LEU A 449 -22.03 16.13 -13.18
C LEU A 449 -23.51 16.48 -13.33
N ASN A 450 -24.40 15.48 -13.28
CA ASN A 450 -25.85 15.70 -13.35
C ASN A 450 -26.38 16.55 -12.17
N GLU A 451 -25.84 16.35 -10.98
CA GLU A 451 -26.13 17.17 -9.79
C GLU A 451 -25.68 18.61 -10.02
N GLY A 452 -24.46 18.81 -10.53
CA GLY A 452 -23.98 20.16 -10.84
C GLY A 452 -24.75 20.84 -11.97
N ASP A 453 -25.46 20.08 -12.83
CA ASP A 453 -26.38 20.62 -13.83
C ASP A 453 -27.70 21.06 -13.18
N ALA A 454 -28.29 20.19 -12.36
CA ALA A 454 -29.53 20.48 -11.61
C ALA A 454 -29.35 21.64 -10.61
N ASP A 455 -28.19 21.75 -9.95
CA ASP A 455 -27.86 22.88 -9.08
C ASP A 455 -27.90 24.20 -9.87
N LEU A 456 -27.36 24.23 -11.09
CA LEU A 456 -27.39 25.43 -11.92
C LEU A 456 -28.79 25.75 -12.42
N GLU A 457 -29.60 24.75 -12.78
CA GLU A 457 -31.02 24.97 -13.12
C GLU A 457 -31.81 25.58 -11.95
N SER A 458 -31.58 25.06 -10.74
CA SER A 458 -32.20 25.58 -9.51
C SER A 458 -31.80 27.03 -9.26
N VAL A 459 -30.50 27.34 -9.31
CA VAL A 459 -29.97 28.70 -9.10
C VAL A 459 -30.39 29.65 -10.22
N ALA A 460 -30.41 29.21 -11.48
CA ALA A 460 -30.91 30.00 -12.59
C ALA A 460 -32.38 30.39 -12.39
N SER A 461 -33.19 29.53 -11.77
CA SER A 461 -34.59 29.83 -11.44
C SER A 461 -34.75 30.87 -10.31
N LEU A 462 -33.73 31.09 -9.48
CA LEU A 462 -33.69 32.17 -8.48
C LEU A 462 -33.34 33.51 -9.11
N ILE A 463 -32.52 33.49 -10.16
CA ILE A 463 -32.12 34.66 -10.92
C ILE A 463 -33.27 35.00 -11.89
N GLY A 464 -34.38 35.53 -11.38
CA GLY A 464 -35.53 35.95 -12.20
C GLY A 464 -35.23 37.13 -13.12
N ASP A 465 -36.18 37.44 -14.00
CA ASP A 465 -36.17 38.56 -14.95
C ASP A 465 -35.76 39.91 -14.34
N LYS A 466 -36.24 40.19 -13.13
CA LYS A 466 -36.03 41.46 -12.41
C LYS A 466 -34.83 41.50 -11.45
N THR A 467 -34.03 40.44 -11.36
CA THR A 467 -32.90 40.37 -10.41
C THR A 467 -31.83 41.40 -10.78
N SER A 468 -31.35 42.26 -9.87
CA SER A 468 -30.26 43.19 -10.22
C SER A 468 -28.91 42.46 -10.37
N PRO A 469 -27.92 43.03 -11.09
CA PRO A 469 -26.56 42.49 -11.16
C PRO A 469 -25.91 42.23 -9.80
N GLU A 470 -26.17 43.09 -8.82
CA GLU A 470 -25.67 42.97 -7.45
C GLU A 470 -26.31 41.77 -6.73
N ALA A 471 -27.64 41.63 -6.80
CA ALA A 471 -28.35 40.48 -6.23
C ALA A 471 -27.96 39.16 -6.91
N MET A 472 -27.70 39.19 -8.23
CA MET A 472 -27.11 38.05 -8.93
C MET A 472 -25.77 37.66 -8.32
N LYS A 473 -24.89 38.64 -8.08
CA LYS A 473 -23.58 38.37 -7.50
C LYS A 473 -23.68 37.72 -6.12
N GLU A 474 -24.58 38.19 -5.26
CA GLU A 474 -24.82 37.58 -3.94
C GLU A 474 -25.27 36.12 -4.05
N VAL A 475 -26.20 35.81 -4.97
CA VAL A 475 -26.63 34.44 -5.24
C VAL A 475 -25.48 33.56 -5.74
N LEU A 476 -24.63 34.08 -6.64
CA LEU A 476 -23.45 33.38 -7.14
C LEU A 476 -22.41 33.15 -6.03
N GLU A 477 -22.18 34.13 -5.16
CA GLU A 477 -21.26 34.05 -4.02
C GLU A 477 -21.69 32.97 -3.03
N HIS A 478 -22.96 32.97 -2.65
CA HIS A 478 -23.51 31.94 -1.78
C HIS A 478 -23.37 30.54 -2.43
N THR A 479 -23.79 30.41 -3.70
CA THR A 479 -23.70 29.14 -4.44
C THR A 479 -22.26 28.64 -4.56
N TYR A 480 -21.30 29.53 -4.85
CA TYR A 480 -19.89 29.19 -5.02
C TYR A 480 -19.25 28.73 -3.70
N ASN A 481 -19.60 29.38 -2.58
CA ASN A 481 -19.09 29.06 -1.26
C ASN A 481 -19.62 27.71 -0.74
N GLU A 482 -20.88 27.39 -1.04
CA GLU A 482 -21.48 26.09 -0.72
C GLU A 482 -20.94 24.97 -1.64
N ASN A 483 -20.65 25.28 -2.91
CA ASN A 483 -20.31 24.28 -3.92
C ASN A 483 -18.87 24.40 -4.42
N ARG A 484 -17.96 23.69 -3.74
CA ARG A 484 -16.54 23.62 -4.13
C ARG A 484 -16.25 22.94 -5.48
N ARG A 485 -17.28 22.44 -6.18
CA ARG A 485 -17.15 21.81 -7.51
C ARG A 485 -16.84 22.81 -8.63
N TYR A 486 -17.23 24.07 -8.46
CA TYR A 486 -17.05 25.10 -9.49
C TYR A 486 -15.76 25.90 -9.31
N ARG A 487 -15.07 26.11 -10.43
CA ARG A 487 -13.93 27.02 -10.58
C ARG A 487 -14.41 28.47 -10.70
N SER A 488 -15.50 28.66 -11.43
CA SER A 488 -16.13 29.95 -11.69
C SER A 488 -17.62 29.74 -11.98
N LEU A 489 -18.44 30.67 -11.51
CA LEU A 489 -19.87 30.79 -11.81
C LEU A 489 -20.12 32.16 -12.41
N TYR A 490 -20.89 32.26 -13.49
CA TYR A 490 -21.16 33.54 -14.12
C TYR A 490 -22.44 33.52 -14.96
N VAL A 491 -23.07 34.68 -15.05
CA VAL A 491 -24.25 34.92 -15.90
C VAL A 491 -23.80 35.58 -17.19
N VAL A 492 -24.19 35.01 -18.32
CA VAL A 492 -24.01 35.62 -19.64
C VAL A 492 -25.35 36.05 -20.21
N ASP A 493 -25.40 37.22 -20.83
CA ASP A 493 -26.58 37.65 -21.60
C ASP A 493 -26.66 36.89 -22.94
N SER A 494 -27.71 37.13 -23.72
CA SER A 494 -27.88 36.54 -25.06
C SER A 494 -26.79 36.96 -26.05
N ARG A 495 -26.15 38.10 -25.79
CA ARG A 495 -24.96 38.59 -26.48
C ARG A 495 -23.69 38.13 -25.76
N GLY A 496 -23.72 37.05 -24.98
CA GLY A 496 -22.59 36.42 -24.31
C GLY A 496 -21.68 37.34 -23.48
N ASP A 497 -22.18 38.51 -23.07
CA ASP A 497 -21.48 39.43 -22.20
C ASP A 497 -21.76 39.04 -20.76
N ILE A 498 -20.70 38.99 -19.94
CA ILE A 498 -20.79 38.58 -18.54
C ILE A 498 -21.46 39.71 -17.74
N GLN A 499 -22.61 39.41 -17.14
CA GLN A 499 -23.39 40.35 -16.32
C GLN A 499 -23.01 40.27 -14.84
N ALA A 500 -22.72 39.08 -14.35
CA ALA A 500 -22.30 38.81 -12.97
C ALA A 500 -21.36 37.61 -12.95
N ARG A 501 -20.44 37.56 -11.99
CA ARG A 501 -19.44 36.50 -11.88
C ARG A 501 -18.97 36.33 -10.44
N GLU A 502 -18.67 35.08 -10.10
CA GLU A 502 -17.91 34.68 -8.92
C GLU A 502 -16.85 33.61 -9.25
N GLY A 503 -15.73 33.62 -8.50
CA GLY A 503 -14.62 32.69 -8.68
C GLY A 503 -13.54 33.16 -9.67
N LYS A 504 -12.81 32.21 -10.30
CA LYS A 504 -11.70 32.54 -11.21
C LYS A 504 -12.19 33.16 -12.52
N ASP A 505 -11.28 33.79 -13.26
CA ASP A 505 -11.59 34.27 -14.62
C ASP A 505 -12.05 33.10 -15.51
N PRO A 506 -13.23 33.22 -16.17
CA PRO A 506 -13.75 32.20 -17.05
C PRO A 506 -12.79 31.96 -18.20
N LYS A 507 -12.52 30.68 -18.48
CA LYS A 507 -11.69 30.30 -19.63
C LYS A 507 -12.48 30.35 -20.93
N VAL A 508 -13.80 30.32 -20.85
CA VAL A 508 -14.71 30.31 -21.99
C VAL A 508 -15.36 31.68 -22.14
N ILE A 509 -14.65 32.59 -22.80
CA ILE A 509 -15.20 33.89 -23.16
C ILE A 509 -14.82 34.15 -24.62
N LYS A 510 -15.69 33.76 -25.57
CA LYS A 510 -15.94 34.41 -26.89
C LYS A 510 -16.27 33.52 -28.10
N SER A 511 -16.15 32.18 -28.12
CA SER A 511 -16.35 31.43 -29.39
C SER A 511 -17.54 30.46 -29.49
N ASP A 512 -18.10 29.91 -28.40
CA ASP A 512 -19.12 28.84 -28.47
C ASP A 512 -20.45 29.22 -27.81
N ARG A 513 -21.03 30.34 -28.24
CA ARG A 513 -22.36 30.80 -27.79
C ARG A 513 -23.44 29.79 -28.16
N VAL A 514 -24.28 29.46 -27.17
CA VAL A 514 -25.58 28.79 -27.31
C VAL A 514 -25.52 27.44 -28.02
N SER A 515 -24.84 26.46 -27.40
CA SER A 515 -25.23 25.08 -27.62
C SER A 515 -26.39 24.76 -26.68
N GLY A 516 -27.51 24.23 -27.18
CA GLY A 516 -28.60 23.70 -26.35
C GLY A 516 -28.23 22.45 -25.55
N LYS A 517 -26.93 22.17 -25.37
CA LYS A 517 -26.43 21.05 -24.58
C LYS A 517 -26.05 21.53 -23.17
N PRO A 518 -26.64 20.93 -22.13
CA PRO A 518 -26.39 21.33 -20.74
C PRO A 518 -24.93 21.14 -20.32
N LEU A 519 -24.26 20.06 -20.74
CA LEU A 519 -22.88 19.74 -20.37
C LEU A 519 -21.92 19.64 -21.56
N ARG A 520 -20.70 20.19 -21.42
CA ARG A 520 -19.68 20.25 -22.49
C ARG A 520 -18.24 20.08 -21.98
N LEU A 521 -17.40 19.51 -22.83
CA LEU A 521 -15.94 19.51 -22.69
C LEU A 521 -15.31 20.51 -23.66
N LEU A 522 -14.59 21.48 -23.12
CA LEU A 522 -13.89 22.52 -23.85
C LEU A 522 -12.37 22.44 -23.57
N GLY A 523 -11.61 23.22 -24.35
CA GLY A 523 -10.14 23.29 -24.20
C GLY A 523 -9.38 22.15 -24.87
N HIS A 524 -10.00 21.42 -25.80
CA HIS A 524 -9.32 20.37 -26.58
C HIS A 524 -8.00 20.86 -27.19
N GLY A 525 -6.89 20.18 -26.86
CA GLY A 525 -5.55 20.56 -27.32
C GLY A 525 -4.84 21.62 -26.45
N GLY A 526 -5.51 22.12 -25.40
CA GLY A 526 -4.93 23.01 -24.40
C GLY A 526 -4.27 22.28 -23.22
N LYS A 527 -3.69 23.06 -22.29
CA LYS A 527 -2.99 22.54 -21.10
C LYS A 527 -3.91 22.02 -19.99
N GLU A 528 -5.19 22.40 -20.00
CA GLU A 528 -6.17 22.03 -18.98
C GLU A 528 -7.52 21.71 -19.66
N PRO A 529 -8.22 20.64 -19.25
CA PRO A 529 -9.59 20.40 -19.65
C PRO A 529 -10.54 21.35 -18.93
N VAL A 530 -11.52 21.90 -19.65
CA VAL A 530 -12.54 22.77 -19.07
C VAL A 530 -13.91 22.11 -19.27
N VAL A 531 -14.52 21.67 -18.18
CA VAL A 531 -15.86 21.06 -18.19
C VAL A 531 -16.86 22.13 -17.80
N VAL A 532 -17.88 22.35 -18.63
CA VAL A 532 -18.84 23.44 -18.46
C VAL A 532 -20.26 22.90 -18.42
N ALA A 533 -21.03 23.38 -17.44
CA ALA A 533 -22.48 23.27 -17.42
C ALA A 533 -23.13 24.64 -17.68
N ALA A 534 -24.28 24.65 -18.34
CA ALA A 534 -25.04 25.87 -18.61
C ALA A 534 -26.54 25.64 -18.47
N ALA A 535 -27.21 26.52 -17.72
CA ALA A 535 -28.66 26.53 -17.52
C ALA A 535 -29.26 27.85 -18.04
N GLU A 536 -30.40 27.78 -18.71
CA GLU A 536 -31.12 28.97 -19.16
C GLU A 536 -31.78 29.68 -17.97
N ILE A 537 -31.75 31.01 -17.99
CA ILE A 537 -32.37 31.85 -16.98
C ILE A 537 -33.79 32.23 -17.42
N PRO A 538 -34.85 31.75 -16.73
CA PRO A 538 -36.22 32.01 -17.14
C PRO A 538 -36.55 33.50 -17.22
N GLY A 539 -37.25 33.91 -18.29
CA GLY A 539 -37.72 35.29 -18.45
C GLY A 539 -36.65 36.31 -18.86
N ARG A 540 -35.41 35.87 -19.19
CA ARG A 540 -34.28 36.76 -19.51
C ARG A 540 -33.72 36.60 -20.92
N SER A 541 -34.60 36.50 -21.90
CA SER A 541 -34.26 36.60 -23.33
C SER A 541 -33.03 35.75 -23.77
N GLY A 542 -32.90 34.52 -23.25
CA GLY A 542 -31.80 33.61 -23.60
C GLY A 542 -30.49 33.82 -22.82
N ALA A 543 -30.52 34.58 -21.71
CA ALA A 543 -29.42 34.62 -20.76
C ALA A 543 -29.19 33.24 -20.11
N GLN A 544 -27.94 32.92 -19.80
CA GLN A 544 -27.55 31.63 -19.23
C GLN A 544 -26.69 31.80 -17.98
N LEU A 545 -26.93 30.96 -16.99
CA LEU A 545 -26.03 30.74 -15.87
C LEU A 545 -25.03 29.64 -16.28
N VAL A 546 -23.74 29.92 -16.15
CA VAL A 546 -22.65 29.04 -16.56
C VAL A 546 -21.77 28.70 -15.37
N GLY A 547 -21.48 27.41 -15.21
CA GLY A 547 -20.52 26.91 -14.23
C GLY A 547 -19.38 26.13 -14.89
N GLU A 548 -18.13 26.57 -14.66
CA GLU A 548 -16.94 25.81 -15.03
C GLU A 548 -16.53 24.91 -13.86
N PHE A 549 -16.41 23.60 -14.06
CA PHE A 549 -15.99 22.67 -13.01
C PHE A 549 -14.47 22.72 -12.78
N ARG A 550 -14.06 22.48 -11.54
CA ARG A 550 -12.66 22.25 -11.18
C ARG A 550 -12.23 20.86 -11.63
N VAL A 551 -11.04 20.75 -12.23
CA VAL A 551 -10.47 19.43 -12.56
C VAL A 551 -10.10 18.69 -11.28
N GLU A 552 -9.70 19.42 -10.25
CA GLU A 552 -9.37 18.90 -8.92
C GLU A 552 -10.56 18.22 -8.25
N PHE A 553 -11.79 18.70 -8.54
CA PHE A 553 -13.02 18.05 -8.08
C PHE A 553 -13.15 16.64 -8.66
N PHE A 554 -12.94 16.47 -9.98
CA PHE A 554 -12.93 15.13 -10.60
C PHE A 554 -11.78 14.27 -10.07
N ASN A 555 -10.57 14.83 -9.91
CA ASN A 555 -9.43 14.10 -9.35
C ASN A 555 -9.76 13.55 -7.95
N ALA A 556 -10.38 14.36 -7.08
CA ALA A 556 -10.81 13.94 -5.74
C ALA A 556 -11.88 12.84 -5.78
N LEU A 557 -12.79 12.85 -6.77
CA LEU A 557 -13.77 11.79 -6.97
C LEU A 557 -13.12 10.46 -7.41
N LEU A 558 -12.04 10.52 -8.21
CA LEU A 558 -11.33 9.35 -8.74
C LEU A 558 -10.32 8.74 -7.76
N THR A 559 -9.88 9.49 -6.76
CA THR A 559 -8.92 9.01 -5.75
C THR A 559 -9.58 8.00 -4.82
N ARG A 560 -9.31 6.70 -5.06
CA ARG A 560 -9.74 5.59 -4.19
C ARG A 560 -8.58 4.63 -3.89
N PRO A 561 -8.42 4.21 -2.62
CA PRO A 561 -7.45 3.19 -2.25
C PRO A 561 -7.62 1.88 -3.03
N GLY A 562 -6.50 1.27 -3.41
CA GLY A 562 -6.47 -0.07 -4.01
C GLY A 562 -7.09 -0.21 -5.40
N LEU A 563 -7.29 0.87 -6.18
CA LEU A 563 -7.60 0.80 -7.62
C LEU A 563 -6.39 1.05 -8.53
N GLY A 564 -5.24 1.41 -7.95
CA GLY A 564 -4.03 1.80 -8.67
C GLY A 564 -4.22 3.12 -9.41
N VAL A 565 -4.01 3.12 -10.73
CA VAL A 565 -4.15 4.30 -11.57
C VAL A 565 -5.58 4.36 -12.11
N VAL A 566 -6.23 5.51 -11.96
CA VAL A 566 -7.58 5.78 -12.45
C VAL A 566 -7.55 7.01 -13.36
N ARG A 567 -8.23 6.91 -14.51
CA ARG A 567 -8.38 7.98 -15.50
C ARG A 567 -9.84 8.12 -15.90
N LEU A 568 -10.31 9.36 -15.98
CA LEU A 568 -11.53 9.73 -16.69
C LEU A 568 -11.13 10.12 -18.11
N VAL A 569 -11.76 9.50 -19.10
CA VAL A 569 -11.45 9.73 -20.52
C VAL A 569 -12.65 10.21 -21.32
N ASP A 570 -12.39 11.06 -22.31
CA ASP A 570 -13.38 11.54 -23.27
C ASP A 570 -13.83 10.44 -24.26
N ASP A 571 -14.76 10.78 -25.15
CA ASP A 571 -15.26 9.86 -26.19
C ASP A 571 -14.23 9.49 -27.26
N ARG A 572 -13.02 10.09 -27.20
CA ARG A 572 -11.84 9.77 -28.02
C ARG A 572 -10.75 9.07 -27.22
N HIS A 573 -11.08 8.59 -26.02
CA HIS A 573 -10.17 7.87 -25.11
C HIS A 573 -8.98 8.72 -24.63
N ARG A 574 -9.15 10.05 -24.56
CA ARG A 574 -8.15 10.99 -24.07
C ARG A 574 -8.44 11.42 -22.64
N VAL A 575 -7.39 11.55 -21.84
CA VAL A 575 -7.50 11.81 -20.40
C VAL A 575 -8.04 13.22 -20.11
N ILE A 576 -9.07 13.30 -19.27
CA ILE A 576 -9.66 14.53 -18.73
C ILE A 576 -9.22 14.75 -17.27
N ALA A 577 -9.28 13.70 -16.47
CA ALA A 577 -8.96 13.75 -15.04
C ALA A 577 -8.31 12.43 -14.58
N GLY A 578 -7.68 12.44 -13.41
CA GLY A 578 -7.04 11.25 -12.87
C GLY A 578 -6.67 11.36 -11.40
N ASN A 579 -6.50 10.22 -10.74
CA ASN A 579 -6.08 10.16 -9.33
C ASN A 579 -4.56 10.32 -9.10
N THR A 580 -3.79 10.40 -10.19
CA THR A 580 -2.33 10.54 -10.21
C THR A 580 -1.97 11.48 -11.36
N GLY A 581 -0.74 11.99 -11.39
CA GLY A 581 -0.30 12.96 -12.41
C GLY A 581 -0.63 12.53 -13.85
N PHE A 582 -1.17 13.46 -14.65
CA PHE A 582 -1.55 13.23 -16.04
C PHE A 582 -1.36 14.52 -16.87
N LEU A 583 -1.21 14.36 -18.18
CA LEU A 583 -1.30 15.47 -19.14
C LEU A 583 -2.72 15.52 -19.72
N ALA A 584 -3.29 16.71 -19.79
CA ALA A 584 -4.62 16.92 -20.36
C ALA A 584 -4.68 16.40 -21.81
N PHE A 585 -5.75 15.68 -22.14
CA PHE A 585 -6.02 15.10 -23.45
C PHE A 585 -4.96 14.12 -23.98
N GLN A 586 -4.05 13.62 -23.13
CA GLN A 586 -3.13 12.56 -23.55
C GLN A 586 -3.88 11.26 -23.83
N SER A 587 -3.36 10.45 -24.75
CA SER A 587 -3.87 9.09 -24.96
C SER A 587 -3.62 8.19 -23.74
N LEU A 588 -4.45 7.16 -23.58
CA LEU A 588 -4.14 6.05 -22.67
C LEU A 588 -2.78 5.42 -23.02
N PRO A 589 -2.03 4.93 -22.01
CA PRO A 589 -0.61 4.60 -22.16
C PRO A 589 -0.32 3.42 -23.09
N ASP A 590 -1.28 2.53 -23.33
CA ASP A 590 -1.14 1.41 -24.25
C ASP A 590 -2.45 1.09 -24.99
N GLN A 591 -2.33 0.31 -26.05
CA GLN A 591 -3.46 -0.05 -26.92
C GLN A 591 -4.47 -0.96 -26.21
N HIS A 592 -4.03 -1.87 -25.33
CA HIS A 592 -4.94 -2.78 -24.62
C HIS A 592 -5.96 -2.02 -23.75
N LEU A 593 -5.56 -0.93 -23.10
CA LEU A 593 -6.49 -0.09 -22.35
C LEU A 593 -7.47 0.64 -23.27
N LYS A 594 -7.05 1.08 -24.45
CA LYS A 594 -7.94 1.69 -25.45
C LYS A 594 -8.96 0.67 -25.96
N ASP A 595 -8.52 -0.56 -26.23
CA ASP A 595 -9.38 -1.65 -26.66
C ASP A 595 -10.39 -2.03 -25.55
N LEU A 596 -9.98 -1.98 -24.28
CA LEU A 596 -10.85 -2.22 -23.14
C LEU A 596 -11.97 -1.17 -23.04
N VAL A 597 -11.65 0.11 -23.25
CA VAL A 597 -12.65 1.20 -23.31
C VAL A 597 -13.59 1.00 -24.49
N ALA A 598 -13.03 0.73 -25.68
CA ALA A 598 -13.82 0.49 -26.88
C ALA A 598 -14.78 -0.70 -26.70
N ALA A 599 -14.31 -1.79 -26.08
CA ALA A 599 -15.13 -2.96 -25.77
C ALA A 599 -16.28 -2.62 -24.80
N GLY A 600 -16.02 -1.81 -23.77
CA GLY A 600 -17.08 -1.37 -22.85
C GLY A 600 -18.10 -0.42 -23.47
N ALA A 601 -17.67 0.39 -24.45
CA ALA A 601 -18.54 1.28 -25.21
C ALA A 601 -19.43 0.53 -26.23
N GLN A 602 -19.06 -0.69 -26.64
CA GLN A 602 -19.88 -1.49 -27.54
C GLN A 602 -21.21 -1.87 -26.88
N ARG A 603 -22.31 -1.49 -27.55
CA ARG A 603 -23.68 -1.82 -27.14
C ARG A 603 -24.06 -3.23 -27.57
N LEU A 604 -23.50 -4.25 -26.93
CA LEU A 604 -23.98 -5.63 -27.05
C LEU A 604 -25.33 -5.76 -26.28
N GLY A 605 -26.40 -5.21 -26.87
CA GLY A 605 -27.75 -5.08 -26.29
C GLY A 605 -28.16 -3.61 -26.07
N LYS A 606 -29.10 -3.36 -25.14
CA LYS A 606 -29.68 -2.01 -24.94
C LYS A 606 -28.78 -1.00 -24.20
N LYS A 607 -27.68 -1.41 -23.55
CA LYS A 607 -26.82 -0.51 -22.72
C LYS A 607 -25.34 -0.92 -22.77
N ALA A 608 -24.46 0.08 -22.68
CA ALA A 608 -23.03 -0.10 -22.47
C ALA A 608 -22.77 -0.75 -21.09
N ARG A 609 -21.68 -1.53 -20.95
CA ARG A 609 -21.42 -2.32 -19.73
C ARG A 609 -19.97 -2.16 -19.26
N PRO A 610 -19.70 -2.29 -17.95
CA PRO A 610 -18.34 -2.30 -17.44
C PRO A 610 -17.64 -3.63 -17.76
N HIS A 611 -16.35 -3.56 -18.10
CA HIS A 611 -15.48 -4.71 -18.36
C HIS A 611 -14.29 -4.70 -17.42
N GLY A 612 -13.88 -5.89 -17.00
CA GLY A 612 -12.66 -6.12 -16.22
C GLY A 612 -11.84 -7.23 -16.87
N VAL A 613 -10.54 -7.05 -16.97
CA VAL A 613 -9.62 -7.97 -17.65
C VAL A 613 -8.33 -8.13 -16.84
N LEU A 614 -7.81 -9.35 -16.85
CA LEU A 614 -6.47 -9.65 -16.37
C LEU A 614 -5.51 -9.72 -17.57
N TYR A 615 -4.60 -8.76 -17.69
CA TYR A 615 -3.54 -8.81 -18.69
C TYR A 615 -2.32 -9.52 -18.08
N ARG A 616 -1.76 -10.49 -18.81
CA ARG A 616 -0.57 -11.25 -18.40
C ARG A 616 0.68 -10.92 -19.21
N GLN A 617 0.53 -10.19 -20.32
CA GLN A 617 1.65 -9.78 -21.19
C GLN A 617 2.32 -8.52 -20.62
N ASN A 618 3.67 -8.50 -20.61
CA ASN A 618 4.49 -7.39 -20.09
C ASN A 618 4.21 -7.03 -18.60
N GLY A 619 4.07 -8.07 -17.77
CA GLY A 619 3.73 -7.95 -16.36
C GLY A 619 2.24 -8.18 -16.10
N ILE A 620 1.91 -8.87 -15.02
CA ILE A 620 0.52 -9.16 -14.68
C ILE A 620 -0.13 -7.89 -14.11
N ARG A 621 -1.24 -7.47 -14.73
CA ARG A 621 -2.03 -6.32 -14.28
C ARG A 621 -3.52 -6.60 -14.39
N ILE A 622 -4.29 -6.05 -13.46
CA ILE A 622 -5.75 -6.04 -13.53
C ILE A 622 -6.17 -4.67 -14.04
N ALA A 623 -7.09 -4.63 -14.99
CA ALA A 623 -7.64 -3.40 -15.51
C ALA A 623 -9.17 -3.49 -15.64
N ALA A 624 -9.83 -2.35 -15.58
CA ALA A 624 -11.25 -2.25 -15.84
C ALA A 624 -11.58 -0.94 -16.57
N ALA A 625 -12.64 -0.96 -17.37
CA ALA A 625 -13.24 0.22 -17.97
C ALA A 625 -14.75 0.20 -17.74
N ALA A 626 -15.29 1.34 -17.35
CA ALA A 626 -16.72 1.55 -17.16
C ALA A 626 -17.15 2.82 -17.89
N PRO A 627 -17.99 2.71 -18.93
CA PRO A 627 -18.57 3.87 -19.59
C PRO A 627 -19.61 4.52 -18.67
N PHE A 628 -19.92 5.80 -18.93
CA PHE A 628 -21.09 6.43 -18.32
C PHE A 628 -22.34 5.66 -18.74
N SER A 629 -23.10 5.19 -17.74
CA SER A 629 -24.36 4.47 -17.94
C SER A 629 -25.46 5.09 -17.07
N GLY A 630 -26.70 5.10 -17.56
CA GLY A 630 -27.83 5.77 -16.89
C GLY A 630 -28.27 7.02 -17.65
N SER A 631 -29.18 7.80 -17.05
CA SER A 631 -29.83 8.97 -17.67
C SER A 631 -29.19 10.30 -17.25
N GLY A 632 -29.69 11.39 -17.85
CA GLY A 632 -29.33 12.78 -17.52
C GLY A 632 -28.27 13.36 -18.46
N SER A 633 -28.00 14.65 -18.27
CA SER A 633 -27.16 15.47 -19.14
C SER A 633 -25.76 14.89 -19.41
N ALA A 634 -25.16 14.24 -18.41
CA ALA A 634 -23.83 13.66 -18.51
C ALA A 634 -23.75 12.44 -19.43
N GLU A 635 -24.86 11.75 -19.70
CA GLU A 635 -24.88 10.60 -20.63
C GLU A 635 -24.42 11.01 -22.04
N SER A 636 -24.76 12.23 -22.45
CA SER A 636 -24.41 12.78 -23.77
C SER A 636 -22.89 12.94 -24.00
N LEU A 637 -22.10 12.98 -22.92
CA LEU A 637 -20.64 13.13 -22.98
C LEU A 637 -19.95 11.85 -23.46
N ARG A 638 -20.57 10.68 -23.25
CA ARG A 638 -20.01 9.35 -23.58
C ARG A 638 -18.61 9.10 -22.99
N TRP A 639 -18.33 9.66 -21.82
CA TRP A 639 -17.07 9.45 -21.12
C TRP A 639 -16.99 8.05 -20.51
N SER A 640 -15.77 7.65 -20.16
CA SER A 640 -15.50 6.40 -19.46
C SER A 640 -14.50 6.60 -18.34
N VAL A 641 -14.62 5.81 -17.27
CA VAL A 641 -13.58 5.68 -16.24
C VAL A 641 -12.80 4.40 -16.51
N VAL A 642 -11.48 4.51 -16.47
CA VAL A 642 -10.55 3.40 -16.67
C VAL A 642 -9.67 3.29 -15.45
N SER A 643 -9.49 2.08 -14.94
CA SER A 643 -8.59 1.81 -13.83
C SER A 643 -7.65 0.65 -14.16
N TRP A 644 -6.42 0.69 -13.64
CA TRP A 644 -5.50 -0.43 -13.74
C TRP A 644 -4.45 -0.42 -12.63
N GLN A 645 -3.99 -1.61 -12.26
CA GLN A 645 -2.90 -1.77 -11.30
C GLN A 645 -2.09 -3.04 -11.56
N PRO A 646 -0.77 -3.02 -11.32
CA PRO A 646 0.04 -4.21 -11.39
C PRO A 646 -0.27 -5.11 -10.19
N VAL A 647 -0.22 -6.42 -10.42
CA VAL A 647 -0.63 -7.43 -9.42
C VAL A 647 0.45 -7.68 -8.37
N ASP A 648 1.71 -7.35 -8.66
CA ASP A 648 2.84 -7.46 -7.73
C ASP A 648 2.74 -6.55 -6.50
N ARG A 649 1.85 -5.54 -6.54
CA ARG A 649 1.51 -4.66 -5.42
C ARG A 649 0.35 -5.18 -4.58
N LEU A 650 -0.29 -6.27 -5.00
CA LEU A 650 -1.38 -6.89 -4.28
C LEU A 650 -0.82 -8.01 -3.38
N ALA A 651 -1.36 -8.12 -2.17
CA ALA A 651 -1.01 -9.18 -1.22
C ALA A 651 -1.59 -10.54 -1.67
N ILE A 652 -1.04 -11.06 -2.76
CA ILE A 652 -1.36 -12.35 -3.37
C ILE A 652 -0.30 -13.38 -2.91
N PRO A 653 -0.70 -14.61 -2.55
CA PRO A 653 0.21 -15.62 -1.97
C PRO A 653 1.50 -15.84 -2.75
N GLU A 654 1.45 -15.92 -4.07
CA GLU A 654 2.59 -16.17 -4.94
C GLU A 654 3.62 -15.03 -4.89
N TYR A 655 3.16 -13.78 -4.87
CA TYR A 655 4.04 -12.61 -4.75
C TYR A 655 4.55 -12.43 -3.33
N ASP A 656 3.74 -12.71 -2.31
CA ASP A 656 4.18 -12.73 -0.91
C ASP A 656 5.27 -13.79 -0.69
N ALA A 657 5.10 -14.98 -1.29
CA ALA A 657 6.10 -16.05 -1.25
C ALA A 657 7.41 -15.61 -1.92
N ARG A 658 7.34 -15.00 -3.10
CA ARG A 658 8.50 -14.42 -3.80
C ARG A 658 9.22 -13.39 -2.94
N ASN A 659 8.49 -12.43 -2.37
CA ASN A 659 9.08 -11.35 -1.60
C ASN A 659 9.75 -11.88 -0.32
N ARG A 660 9.13 -12.84 0.36
CA ARG A 660 9.72 -13.51 1.53
C ARG A 660 10.97 -14.31 1.19
N THR A 661 11.00 -15.06 0.08
CA THR A 661 12.21 -15.81 -0.34
C THR A 661 13.34 -14.89 -0.79
N VAL A 662 13.02 -13.83 -1.54
CA VAL A 662 14.00 -12.80 -1.94
C VAL A 662 14.59 -12.12 -0.72
N LEU A 663 13.76 -11.72 0.25
CA LEU A 663 14.24 -11.11 1.49
C LEU A 663 15.16 -12.06 2.28
N ALA A 664 14.78 -13.33 2.43
CA ALA A 664 15.61 -14.32 3.10
C ALA A 664 16.97 -14.52 2.40
N GLY A 665 16.97 -14.60 1.06
CA GLY A 665 18.19 -14.67 0.25
C GLY A 665 19.07 -13.43 0.38
N LEU A 666 18.48 -12.23 0.36
CA LEU A 666 19.19 -10.96 0.55
C LEU A 666 19.82 -10.86 1.95
N LEU A 667 19.09 -11.24 3.00
CA LEU A 667 19.60 -11.27 4.37
C LEU A 667 20.75 -12.28 4.52
N GLY A 668 20.64 -13.46 3.89
CA GLY A 668 21.70 -14.46 3.86
C GLY A 668 22.96 -13.94 3.16
N ALA A 669 22.81 -13.33 1.98
CA ALA A 669 23.91 -12.73 1.24
C ALA A 669 24.57 -11.58 2.01
N ALA A 670 23.78 -10.70 2.64
CA ALA A 670 24.28 -9.58 3.44
C ALA A 670 25.06 -10.07 4.66
N ALA A 671 24.56 -11.07 5.39
CA ALA A 671 25.27 -11.67 6.52
C ALA A 671 26.60 -12.32 6.08
N ALA A 672 26.60 -13.03 4.94
CA ALA A 672 27.81 -13.63 4.38
C ALA A 672 28.86 -12.57 4.04
N VAL A 673 28.47 -11.50 3.31
CA VAL A 673 29.38 -10.41 2.92
C VAL A 673 29.92 -9.68 4.15
N ALA A 674 29.07 -9.34 5.12
CA ALA A 674 29.48 -8.61 6.31
C ALA A 674 30.46 -9.41 7.18
N CYS A 675 30.14 -10.66 7.51
CA CYS A 675 30.97 -11.48 8.40
C CYS A 675 32.25 -11.99 7.72
N LEU A 676 32.18 -12.44 6.47
CA LEU A 676 33.36 -12.90 5.74
C LEU A 676 34.25 -11.73 5.32
N GLY A 677 33.66 -10.58 4.98
CA GLY A 677 34.39 -9.33 4.76
C GLY A 677 35.13 -8.87 6.03
N TRP A 678 34.48 -8.94 7.19
CA TRP A 678 35.13 -8.69 8.47
C TRP A 678 36.30 -9.65 8.70
N LEU A 679 36.10 -10.97 8.55
CA LEU A 679 37.18 -11.95 8.68
C LEU A 679 38.32 -11.72 7.68
N HIS A 680 38.02 -11.27 6.47
CA HIS A 680 39.02 -10.94 5.48
C HIS A 680 39.92 -9.77 5.94
N ILE A 681 39.31 -8.72 6.48
CA ILE A 681 40.01 -7.51 6.94
C ILE A 681 40.80 -7.75 8.22
N VAL A 682 40.21 -8.42 9.21
CA VAL A 682 40.82 -8.57 10.56
C VAL A 682 41.74 -9.79 10.66
N VAL A 683 41.50 -10.86 9.89
CA VAL A 683 42.27 -12.11 10.02
C VAL A 683 43.06 -12.42 8.78
N ALA A 684 42.42 -12.57 7.61
CA ALA A 684 43.11 -13.09 6.43
C ALA A 684 44.23 -12.15 5.94
N ARG A 685 43.94 -10.86 5.81
CA ARG A 685 44.92 -9.86 5.34
C ARG A 685 46.07 -9.68 6.34
N PRO A 686 45.84 -9.53 7.67
CA PRO A 686 46.92 -9.49 8.64
C PRO A 686 47.74 -10.78 8.73
N LEU A 687 47.10 -11.95 8.61
CA LEU A 687 47.78 -13.25 8.66
C LEU A 687 48.70 -13.46 7.43
N SER A 688 48.27 -13.00 6.25
CA SER A 688 49.09 -13.00 5.03
C SER A 688 50.33 -12.13 5.19
N ASN A 689 50.17 -10.89 5.65
CA ASN A 689 51.29 -9.99 5.94
C ASN A 689 52.23 -10.56 7.01
N LEU A 690 51.69 -11.24 8.03
CA LEU A 690 52.48 -11.87 9.08
C LEU A 690 53.29 -13.06 8.55
N ALA A 691 52.73 -13.87 7.65
CA ALA A 691 53.44 -14.98 7.03
C ALA A 691 54.65 -14.50 6.24
N ASP A 692 54.51 -13.44 5.44
CA ASP A 692 55.62 -12.87 4.67
C ASP A 692 56.74 -12.35 5.59
N ARG A 693 56.36 -11.66 6.67
CA ARG A 693 57.31 -11.15 7.68
C ARG A 693 58.00 -12.25 8.47
N ALA A 694 57.27 -13.31 8.84
CA ALA A 694 57.83 -14.45 9.56
C ALA A 694 58.85 -15.20 8.69
N GLU A 695 58.56 -15.38 7.41
CA GLU A 695 59.48 -16.00 6.45
C GLU A 695 60.73 -15.15 6.21
N ALA A 696 60.59 -13.83 6.09
CA ALA A 696 61.73 -12.90 5.99
C ALA A 696 62.61 -12.95 7.25
N LEU A 697 62.02 -12.96 8.45
CA LEU A 697 62.74 -13.09 9.71
C LEU A 697 63.50 -14.42 9.80
N ALA A 698 62.87 -15.52 9.40
CA ALA A 698 63.49 -16.84 9.33
C ALA A 698 64.59 -16.93 8.26
N ALA A 699 64.51 -16.14 7.19
CA ALA A 699 65.56 -16.00 6.17
C ALA A 699 66.73 -15.11 6.62
N GLY A 700 66.66 -14.51 7.82
CA GLY A 700 67.74 -13.71 8.38
C GLY A 700 67.52 -12.20 8.35
N ASP A 701 66.36 -11.70 7.94
CA ASP A 701 66.04 -10.27 8.09
C ASP A 701 65.82 -9.95 9.57
N ARG A 702 66.83 -9.31 10.17
CA ARG A 702 66.77 -8.85 11.57
C ARG A 702 66.59 -7.35 11.69
N ARG A 703 66.61 -6.60 10.58
CA ARG A 703 66.51 -5.12 10.58
C ARG A 703 65.07 -4.65 10.70
N THR A 704 64.15 -5.39 10.10
CA THR A 704 62.73 -5.06 10.14
C THR A 704 62.14 -5.34 11.52
N VAL A 705 61.64 -4.30 12.19
CA VAL A 705 60.96 -4.40 13.48
C VAL A 705 59.51 -4.85 13.26
N LEU A 706 59.06 -5.85 14.04
CA LEU A 706 57.70 -6.37 13.95
C LEU A 706 56.80 -5.71 15.00
N PHE A 707 56.00 -4.74 14.58
CA PHE A 707 55.04 -4.06 15.45
C PHE A 707 53.70 -4.82 15.50
N PRO A 708 53.20 -5.23 16.69
CA PRO A 708 51.86 -5.76 16.85
C PRO A 708 50.84 -4.63 16.62
N GLN A 709 50.15 -4.65 15.48
CA GLN A 709 49.14 -3.64 15.12
C GLN A 709 47.76 -3.93 15.75
N HIS A 710 47.49 -5.19 16.10
CA HIS A 710 46.20 -5.66 16.60
C HIS A 710 46.37 -6.32 17.98
N HIS A 711 45.37 -6.22 18.84
CA HIS A 711 45.33 -6.86 20.17
C HIS A 711 44.66 -8.25 20.14
N ASP A 712 44.88 -8.99 19.07
CA ASP A 712 44.31 -10.31 18.81
C ASP A 712 45.39 -11.40 18.79
N GLU A 713 44.99 -12.62 18.41
CA GLU A 713 45.92 -13.74 18.32
C GLU A 713 47.00 -13.55 17.24
N VAL A 714 46.73 -12.81 16.16
CA VAL A 714 47.72 -12.45 15.11
C VAL A 714 48.77 -11.49 15.69
N GLY A 715 48.33 -10.45 16.40
CA GLY A 715 49.21 -9.52 17.11
C GLY A 715 50.03 -10.20 18.21
N ALA A 716 49.45 -11.18 18.90
CA ALA A 716 50.16 -11.97 19.90
C ALA A 716 51.29 -12.81 19.28
N VAL A 717 51.05 -13.46 18.13
CA VAL A 717 52.11 -14.16 17.38
C VAL A 717 53.18 -13.18 16.88
N THR A 718 52.77 -12.02 16.38
CA THR A 718 53.68 -10.94 15.93
C THR A 718 54.61 -10.50 17.07
N ARG A 719 54.07 -10.31 18.28
CA ARG A 719 54.84 -9.96 19.46
C ARG A 719 55.84 -11.06 19.84
N SER A 720 55.45 -12.32 19.77
CA SER A 720 56.35 -13.44 20.02
C SER A 720 57.50 -13.50 19.01
N LEU A 721 57.22 -13.24 17.72
CA LEU A 721 58.26 -13.17 16.67
C LEU A 721 59.25 -12.01 16.91
N GLU A 722 58.77 -10.84 17.36
CA GLU A 722 59.64 -9.71 17.71
C GLU A 722 60.57 -10.05 18.89
N LEU A 723 60.07 -10.78 19.90
CA LEU A 723 60.91 -11.25 21.00
C LEU A 723 61.97 -12.25 20.53
N ILE A 724 61.60 -13.18 19.64
CA ILE A 724 62.56 -14.12 19.02
C ILE A 724 63.62 -13.37 18.19
N ARG A 725 63.21 -12.34 17.42
CA ARG A 725 64.14 -11.48 16.65
C ARG A 725 65.18 -10.85 17.57
N ARG A 726 64.77 -10.29 18.71
CA ARG A 726 65.68 -9.68 19.70
C ARG A 726 66.62 -10.71 20.33
N GLN A 727 66.11 -11.87 20.75
CA GLN A 727 66.92 -12.96 21.31
C GLN A 727 68.01 -13.42 20.33
N LEU A 728 67.67 -13.59 19.06
CA LEU A 728 68.65 -13.97 18.05
C LEU A 728 69.66 -12.85 17.72
N GLN A 729 69.26 -11.57 17.81
CA GLN A 729 70.19 -10.44 17.70
C GLN A 729 71.19 -10.41 18.87
N ASP A 730 70.73 -10.69 20.08
CA ASP A 730 71.58 -10.74 21.28
C ASP A 730 72.52 -11.95 21.25
N GLN A 731 72.08 -13.12 20.76
CA GLN A 731 72.96 -14.27 20.51
C GLN A 731 74.05 -13.94 19.48
N SER A 732 73.70 -13.29 18.37
CA SER A 732 74.68 -12.89 17.34
C SER A 732 75.68 -11.85 17.84
N ARG A 733 75.28 -10.96 18.78
CA ARG A 733 76.20 -10.03 19.44
C ARG A 733 77.13 -10.71 20.45
N ARG A 734 76.71 -11.81 21.06
CA ARG A 734 77.48 -12.59 22.04
C ARG A 734 78.43 -13.60 21.40
N GLN A 735 78.21 -14.00 20.15
CA GLN A 735 79.17 -14.79 19.39
C GLN A 735 80.37 -13.90 19.00
N PRO A 736 81.60 -14.18 19.48
CA PRO A 736 82.77 -13.42 19.08
C PRO A 736 82.97 -13.56 17.56
N ARG A 737 83.18 -12.41 16.91
CA ARG A 737 83.49 -12.29 15.48
C ARG A 737 84.68 -13.20 15.19
N ARG A 738 84.48 -14.33 14.51
CA ARG A 738 85.59 -15.14 13.97
C ARG A 738 86.44 -14.20 13.12
N THR A 739 87.68 -14.00 13.55
CA THR A 739 88.73 -13.28 12.83
C THR A 739 88.84 -13.85 11.42
N PRO A 740 89.03 -13.02 10.37
CA PRO A 740 89.26 -13.54 9.03
C PRO A 740 90.55 -14.36 9.04
N SER A 741 90.53 -15.55 8.44
CA SER A 741 91.77 -16.29 8.17
C SER A 741 92.70 -15.40 7.33
N PRO A 742 93.99 -15.31 7.65
CA PRO A 742 94.95 -14.56 6.84
C PRO A 742 95.05 -15.17 5.43
N PRO A 743 95.42 -14.38 4.40
CA PRO A 743 95.51 -14.86 3.04
C PRO A 743 96.58 -15.97 2.93
N PRO A 744 96.43 -16.91 1.98
CA PRO A 744 97.37 -18.00 1.81
C PRO A 744 98.75 -17.44 1.46
N SER A 745 99.76 -17.81 2.25
CA SER A 745 101.17 -17.54 1.96
C SER A 745 101.58 -18.31 0.70
N GLU A 746 101.98 -17.57 -0.34
CA GLU A 746 102.70 -18.12 -1.49
C GLU A 746 103.99 -18.80 -1.01
N GLN A 747 104.09 -20.11 -1.23
CA GLN A 747 105.33 -20.86 -1.09
C GLN A 747 106.25 -20.50 -2.25
N TYR A 748 107.25 -19.66 -1.98
CA TYR A 748 108.48 -19.61 -2.77
C TYR A 748 109.32 -20.85 -2.43
N THR A 749 109.44 -21.77 -3.38
CA THR A 749 110.47 -22.82 -3.38
C THR A 749 111.81 -22.21 -3.82
N ARG A 750 112.87 -22.46 -3.05
CA ARG A 750 114.25 -22.43 -3.57
C ARG A 750 115.10 -23.45 -2.81
N ASN A 751 115.87 -24.22 -3.57
CA ASN A 751 116.78 -25.28 -3.12
C ASN A 751 117.64 -24.89 -1.93
#